data_AF-A0AAW9S5H1-F1
#
_entry.id   AF-A0AAW9S5H1-F1
#
_cell.length_a   1.000
_cell.length_b   1.000
_cell.length_c   1.000
_cell.angle_alpha   90.00
_cell.angle_beta   90.00
_cell.angle_gamma   90.00
#
_symmetry.space_group_name_H-M   'P 1'
#
loop_
_entity.id
_entity.type
_entity.pdbx_description
1 polymer ?
#
loop_
_entity_poly.entity_id
_entity_poly.type
_entity_poly.pdbx_seq_one_letter_code
_entity_poly.pdbx_strand_id
1 'polypeptide(L)'
;MKKNISINISGIIFHIEEEGYETLKEYLQAISAYFSSYEDHQEIVSDIESRIAEIFLAKLDEHRQVITLQDVNELIANMGQISDFEAAEAIYESPYEPAKEAEKQEETVFYQEYTGQEQYEQEAAGEAGSKRKLYRDQKRKLVGGVASGVAHYLRIDPIWIRLLFILPLLLLIMDVFNNADSLFIMSMVLYCGIWFFVPASDALEEDTKVKRLFRDPEDQVIGGVSSGLAAYFGIDATIVRVLFVAGMFLGAVGLIIYLIIWFTTPEAKSITERMQMEGEPITLENIEKKIKDSFQLDEEGEESWFARVLLFPFRCIAAVLTFLSENLKPVAQLLFKLFLVVLGVVLALESIFGVLVLSILLFLILGLLHNWDVIMQLQQYVLYEIDAFDLEVLTAIRDIIPVNAAVSVYVTSLIPLIFLGIIGFSLISRRIMISKLMTWGLLSVWVLGIIGTVITVPAVAMEFKSEGVVKEVQYFALPAKGEMLRIALNDIGTSEVREVNLTIRGHDKETIEMIQRTSAKGKSRQEALDNARAVRYQTKQEGNLLSFDSKFTLPENQPFRVQSLDINLYLPYHMDFEMDPALGNILNATLYPNGYRVGQLEGNFWTFNQEGLRCLSCPDQHGIAAEAKEGERVFSPEEFSFVTISGMYDVTFREGPAKIQVKGREEDLQHFELKIENKRLLIENQSSGSNDKIELLIQSPEIVAIDLSGRMYVKFHEFHPEVLHMNMEGAINCEAEMFNELLNLKLSGASEMKLKGRGEVFNLEVDGASQVDAFDYPAEVVNVQNMGMGKSKVYAQEVLNISSSYADNVSYKGSPEFVQQKENWK
;
A
#
# COMPACT_ATOMS: atom_id res chain seq x y z
N MET A 1 -35.57 -55.25 -34.69
CA MET A 1 -34.30 -54.70 -34.16
C MET A 1 -33.21 -55.18 -35.09
N LYS A 2 -32.44 -54.27 -35.69
CA LYS A 2 -31.28 -54.64 -36.51
C LYS A 2 -30.15 -55.12 -35.59
N LYS A 3 -29.37 -56.10 -36.05
CA LYS A 3 -28.27 -56.68 -35.29
C LYS A 3 -27.03 -55.79 -35.45
N ASN A 4 -26.31 -55.53 -34.36
CA ASN A 4 -25.13 -54.67 -34.36
C ASN A 4 -23.88 -55.53 -34.16
N ILE A 5 -22.82 -55.23 -34.89
CA ILE A 5 -21.52 -55.91 -34.85
C ILE A 5 -20.48 -54.90 -34.38
N SER A 6 -19.58 -55.32 -33.50
CA SER A 6 -18.46 -54.48 -33.04
C SER A 6 -17.23 -54.82 -33.86
N ILE A 7 -16.61 -53.81 -34.48
CA ILE A 7 -15.40 -53.94 -35.29
C ILE A 7 -14.33 -52.97 -34.77
N ASN A 8 -13.06 -53.36 -34.86
CA ASN A 8 -11.91 -52.50 -34.60
C ASN A 8 -11.39 -51.96 -35.95
N ILE A 9 -11.29 -50.64 -36.08
CA ILE A 9 -10.70 -49.95 -37.23
C ILE A 9 -9.66 -48.97 -36.68
N SER A 10 -8.39 -49.13 -37.08
CA SER A 10 -7.28 -48.27 -36.60
C SER A 10 -7.19 -48.15 -35.07
N GLY A 11 -7.51 -49.20 -34.32
CA GLY A 11 -7.44 -49.22 -32.85
C GLY A 11 -8.69 -48.69 -32.13
N ILE A 12 -9.74 -48.32 -32.87
CA ILE A 12 -11.00 -47.76 -32.32
C ILE A 12 -12.14 -48.75 -32.54
N ILE A 13 -12.95 -48.98 -31.49
CA ILE A 13 -14.10 -49.89 -31.55
C ILE A 13 -15.35 -49.12 -32.02
N PHE A 14 -15.93 -49.56 -33.13
CA PHE A 14 -17.20 -49.04 -33.67
C PHE A 14 -18.30 -50.09 -33.60
N HIS A 15 -19.52 -49.66 -33.29
CA HIS A 15 -20.73 -50.49 -33.41
C HIS A 15 -21.42 -50.20 -34.75
N ILE A 16 -21.50 -51.19 -35.63
CA ILE A 16 -22.03 -51.05 -36.99
C ILE A 16 -23.24 -51.98 -37.17
N GLU A 17 -24.28 -51.53 -37.86
CA GLU A 17 -25.38 -52.42 -38.30
C GLU A 17 -24.86 -53.57 -39.16
N GLU A 18 -25.39 -54.78 -39.00
CA GLU A 18 -24.95 -56.00 -39.71
C GLU A 18 -24.87 -55.81 -41.24
N GLU A 19 -25.82 -55.09 -41.84
CA GLU A 19 -25.83 -54.76 -43.27
C GLU A 19 -24.67 -53.82 -43.67
N GLY A 20 -24.35 -52.84 -42.81
CA GLY A 20 -23.24 -51.90 -43.04
C GLY A 20 -21.87 -52.55 -42.82
N TYR A 21 -21.78 -53.48 -41.86
CA TYR A 21 -20.56 -54.23 -41.59
C TYR A 21 -20.13 -55.08 -42.79
N GLU A 22 -21.04 -55.83 -43.41
CA GLU A 22 -20.70 -56.65 -44.58
C GLU A 22 -20.23 -55.79 -45.76
N THR A 23 -20.91 -54.66 -46.01
CA THR A 23 -20.54 -53.71 -47.07
C THR A 23 -19.15 -53.11 -46.84
N LEU A 24 -18.85 -52.69 -45.60
CA LEU A 24 -17.54 -52.13 -45.24
C LEU A 24 -16.43 -53.17 -45.33
N LYS A 25 -16.72 -54.42 -44.93
CA LYS A 25 -15.78 -55.53 -44.98
C LYS A 25 -15.40 -55.89 -46.41
N GLU A 26 -16.38 -55.97 -47.32
CA GLU A 26 -16.12 -56.19 -48.75
C GLU A 26 -15.24 -55.07 -49.33
N TYR A 27 -15.52 -53.82 -48.96
CA TYR A 27 -14.74 -52.65 -49.40
C TYR A 27 -13.28 -52.70 -48.90
N LEU A 28 -13.05 -52.95 -47.61
CA LEU A 28 -11.71 -53.06 -47.03
C LEU A 28 -10.93 -54.24 -47.62
N GLN A 29 -11.58 -55.38 -47.86
CA GLN A 29 -10.96 -56.53 -48.51
C GLN A 29 -10.53 -56.21 -49.95
N ALA A 30 -11.37 -55.49 -50.69
CA ALA A 30 -11.05 -55.11 -52.06
C ALA A 30 -9.87 -54.10 -52.11
N ILE A 31 -9.82 -53.13 -51.18
CA ILE A 31 -8.69 -52.20 -51.04
C ILE A 31 -7.40 -52.95 -50.71
N SER A 32 -7.44 -53.81 -49.69
CA SER A 32 -6.27 -54.61 -49.29
C SER A 32 -5.78 -55.51 -50.43
N ALA A 33 -6.69 -56.10 -51.22
CA ALA A 33 -6.35 -56.91 -52.37
C ALA A 33 -5.68 -56.10 -53.49
N TYR A 34 -6.20 -54.91 -53.82
CA TYR A 34 -5.61 -54.03 -54.85
C TYR A 34 -4.20 -53.58 -54.46
N PHE A 35 -4.02 -53.07 -53.23
CA PHE A 35 -2.73 -52.55 -52.79
C PHE A 35 -1.71 -53.64 -52.45
N SER A 36 -2.09 -54.92 -52.32
CA SER A 36 -1.18 -56.02 -51.98
C SER A 36 0.04 -56.20 -52.91
N SER A 37 -0.03 -55.64 -54.12
CA SER A 37 1.06 -55.67 -55.12
C SER A 37 2.10 -54.55 -54.94
N TYR A 38 1.85 -53.57 -54.06
CA TYR A 38 2.73 -52.43 -53.80
C TYR A 38 3.70 -52.71 -52.63
N GLU A 39 4.91 -52.16 -52.72
CA GLU A 39 6.00 -52.41 -51.77
C GLU A 39 5.64 -51.97 -50.33
N ASP A 40 4.84 -50.90 -50.18
CA ASP A 40 4.41 -50.31 -48.89
C ASP A 40 2.91 -50.52 -48.56
N HIS A 41 2.31 -51.61 -49.05
CA HIS A 41 0.86 -51.84 -48.92
C HIS A 41 0.31 -51.81 -47.48
N GLN A 42 1.12 -52.18 -46.47
CA GLN A 42 0.69 -52.19 -45.07
C GLN A 42 0.50 -50.77 -44.53
N GLU A 43 1.34 -49.82 -44.94
CA GLU A 43 1.25 -48.41 -44.55
C GLU A 43 0.06 -47.73 -45.25
N ILE A 44 -0.10 -47.99 -46.54
CA ILE A 44 -1.22 -47.47 -47.34
C ILE A 44 -2.58 -47.93 -46.77
N VAL A 45 -2.71 -49.21 -46.41
CA VAL A 45 -3.94 -49.74 -45.82
C VAL A 45 -4.17 -49.16 -44.42
N SER A 46 -3.11 -49.00 -43.61
CA SER A 46 -3.19 -48.39 -42.28
C SER A 46 -3.66 -46.92 -42.34
N ASP A 47 -3.18 -46.14 -43.31
CA ASP A 47 -3.61 -44.75 -43.52
C ASP A 47 -5.07 -44.65 -43.97
N ILE A 48 -5.49 -45.56 -44.85
CA ILE A 48 -6.89 -45.67 -45.28
C ILE A 48 -7.80 -46.04 -44.09
N GLU A 49 -7.41 -47.01 -43.26
CA GLU A 49 -8.17 -47.37 -42.05
C GLU A 49 -8.23 -46.21 -41.05
N SER A 50 -7.13 -45.45 -40.90
CA SER A 50 -7.08 -44.26 -40.04
C SER A 50 -8.07 -43.19 -40.51
N ARG A 51 -8.13 -42.95 -41.84
CA ARG A 51 -9.08 -41.99 -42.42
C ARG A 51 -10.53 -42.45 -42.28
N ILE A 52 -10.79 -43.75 -42.39
CA ILE A 52 -12.11 -44.34 -42.16
C ILE A 52 -12.56 -44.12 -40.72
N ALA A 53 -11.67 -44.34 -39.75
CA ALA A 53 -11.96 -44.12 -38.33
C ALA A 53 -12.28 -42.65 -38.03
N GLU A 54 -11.57 -41.69 -38.65
CA GLU A 54 -11.84 -40.26 -38.52
C GLU A 54 -13.25 -39.88 -39.04
N ILE A 55 -13.63 -40.39 -40.21
CA ILE A 55 -14.95 -40.14 -40.81
C ILE A 55 -16.07 -40.72 -39.94
N PHE A 56 -15.89 -41.91 -39.39
CA PHE A 56 -16.89 -42.51 -38.49
C PHE A 56 -16.99 -41.77 -37.16
N LEU A 57 -15.88 -41.33 -36.56
CA LEU A 57 -15.93 -40.51 -35.34
C LEU A 57 -16.71 -39.22 -35.54
N ALA A 58 -16.57 -38.56 -36.70
CA ALA A 58 -17.31 -37.35 -37.03
C ALA A 58 -18.84 -37.56 -37.14
N LYS A 59 -19.31 -38.81 -37.24
CA LYS A 59 -20.74 -39.17 -37.36
C LYS A 59 -21.39 -39.59 -36.03
N LEU A 60 -20.60 -39.71 -34.96
CA LEU A 60 -21.07 -40.13 -33.63
C LEU A 60 -21.22 -38.93 -32.69
N ASP A 61 -22.27 -38.94 -31.85
CA ASP A 61 -22.52 -37.92 -30.81
C ASP A 61 -23.14 -38.55 -29.54
N GLU A 62 -23.48 -37.74 -28.52
CA GLU A 62 -24.06 -38.24 -27.25
C GLU A 62 -25.36 -39.05 -27.43
N HIS A 63 -26.07 -38.90 -28.55
CA HIS A 63 -27.37 -39.53 -28.82
C HIS A 63 -27.31 -40.61 -29.91
N ARG A 64 -26.20 -40.68 -30.69
CA ARG A 64 -26.01 -41.65 -31.78
C ARG A 64 -24.67 -42.37 -31.65
N GLN A 65 -24.73 -43.64 -31.24
CA GLN A 65 -23.55 -44.50 -31.01
C GLN A 65 -23.40 -45.65 -32.02
N VAL A 66 -24.24 -45.72 -33.07
CA VAL A 66 -24.24 -46.81 -34.05
C VAL A 66 -24.10 -46.27 -35.48
N ILE A 67 -23.17 -46.85 -36.24
CA ILE A 67 -22.95 -46.57 -37.67
C ILE A 67 -23.93 -47.41 -38.50
N THR A 68 -24.65 -46.75 -39.41
CA THR A 68 -25.68 -47.35 -40.25
C THR A 68 -25.15 -47.67 -41.64
N LEU A 69 -25.87 -48.50 -42.40
CA LEU A 69 -25.53 -48.79 -43.81
C LEU A 69 -25.40 -47.51 -44.66
N GLN A 70 -26.20 -46.48 -44.39
CA GLN A 70 -26.12 -45.22 -45.12
C GLN A 70 -24.79 -44.50 -44.88
N ASP A 71 -24.28 -44.51 -43.65
CA ASP A 71 -23.00 -43.87 -43.31
C ASP A 71 -21.83 -44.58 -43.99
N VAL A 72 -21.89 -45.91 -44.11
CA VAL A 72 -20.89 -46.72 -44.84
C VAL A 72 -20.91 -46.39 -46.33
N ASN A 73 -22.09 -46.25 -46.94
CA ASN A 73 -22.19 -45.88 -48.36
C ASN A 73 -21.69 -44.46 -48.63
N GLU A 74 -21.96 -43.51 -47.74
CA GLU A 74 -21.40 -42.15 -47.83
C GLU A 74 -19.87 -42.15 -47.68
N LEU A 75 -19.34 -43.00 -46.81
CA LEU A 75 -17.90 -43.18 -46.67
C LEU A 75 -17.27 -43.70 -47.97
N ILE A 76 -17.84 -44.75 -48.56
CA ILE A 76 -17.33 -45.33 -49.82
C ILE A 76 -17.41 -44.29 -50.95
N ALA A 77 -18.47 -43.50 -51.02
CA ALA A 77 -18.60 -42.43 -52.00
C ALA A 77 -17.53 -41.32 -51.83
N ASN A 78 -17.13 -41.01 -50.61
CA ASN A 78 -16.09 -40.01 -50.33
C ASN A 78 -14.67 -40.53 -50.55
N MET A 79 -14.45 -41.83 -50.30
CA MET A 79 -13.14 -42.47 -50.43
C MET A 79 -12.83 -42.95 -51.86
N GLY A 80 -13.85 -43.11 -52.71
CA GLY A 80 -13.73 -43.58 -54.10
C GLY A 80 -13.84 -45.11 -54.22
N GLN A 81 -14.16 -45.61 -55.41
CA GLN A 81 -14.15 -47.05 -55.70
C GLN A 81 -12.82 -47.46 -56.36
N ILE A 82 -12.44 -48.74 -56.26
CA ILE A 82 -11.17 -49.25 -56.82
C ILE A 82 -11.06 -49.02 -58.33
N SER A 83 -12.19 -49.02 -59.04
CA SER A 83 -12.26 -48.66 -60.46
C SER A 83 -11.79 -47.22 -60.76
N ASP A 84 -11.90 -46.31 -59.80
CA ASP A 84 -11.44 -44.93 -59.93
C ASP A 84 -9.91 -44.83 -59.83
N PHE A 85 -9.28 -45.72 -59.06
CA PHE A 85 -7.83 -45.83 -58.95
C PHE A 85 -7.21 -46.40 -60.24
N GLU A 86 -7.81 -47.45 -60.82
CA GLU A 86 -7.38 -48.01 -62.12
C GLU A 86 -7.52 -46.99 -63.27
N ALA A 87 -8.59 -46.16 -63.25
CA ALA A 87 -8.80 -45.12 -64.26
C ALA A 87 -7.80 -43.97 -64.13
N ALA A 88 -7.39 -43.61 -62.91
CA ALA A 88 -6.38 -42.58 -62.68
C ALA A 88 -4.98 -43.04 -63.14
N GLU A 89 -4.63 -44.31 -62.91
CA GLU A 89 -3.34 -44.88 -63.32
C GLU A 89 -3.20 -44.94 -64.85
N ALA A 90 -4.29 -45.26 -65.57
CA ALA A 90 -4.34 -45.24 -67.04
C ALA A 90 -4.18 -43.83 -67.66
N ILE A 91 -4.40 -42.76 -66.90
CA ILE A 91 -4.25 -41.36 -67.36
C ILE A 91 -2.78 -40.93 -67.30
N TYR A 92 -1.97 -41.50 -66.40
CA TYR A 92 -0.56 -41.13 -66.22
C TYR A 92 0.41 -41.81 -67.21
N GLU A 93 -0.01 -42.85 -67.94
CA GLU A 93 0.83 -43.56 -68.95
C GLU A 93 0.81 -42.93 -70.36
N SER A 94 0.15 -41.78 -70.57
CA SER A 94 0.10 -41.12 -71.89
C SER A 94 1.26 -40.11 -72.09
N PRO A 95 2.06 -40.17 -73.20
CA PRO A 95 3.21 -39.28 -73.38
C PRO A 95 2.80 -37.86 -73.81
N TYR A 96 3.32 -36.84 -73.11
CA TYR A 96 3.13 -35.42 -73.43
C TYR A 96 4.29 -34.86 -74.28
N GLU A 97 3.96 -34.07 -75.31
CA GLU A 97 4.89 -33.28 -76.15
C GLU A 97 4.67 -31.76 -75.88
N PRO A 98 5.71 -30.91 -75.70
CA PRO A 98 5.52 -29.55 -75.16
C PRO A 98 5.69 -28.43 -76.21
N ALA A 99 4.94 -27.31 -76.07
CA ALA A 99 5.34 -26.00 -76.63
C ALA A 99 4.63 -24.75 -76.03
N LYS A 100 5.47 -23.87 -75.45
CA LYS A 100 5.61 -22.38 -75.58
C LYS A 100 4.48 -21.36 -75.26
N GLU A 101 4.78 -20.55 -74.23
CA GLU A 101 4.75 -19.07 -74.06
C GLU A 101 3.69 -18.17 -74.77
N ALA A 102 2.97 -17.33 -74.00
CA ALA A 102 3.10 -15.85 -73.96
C ALA A 102 2.01 -15.10 -73.14
N GLU A 103 2.46 -14.16 -72.29
CA GLU A 103 1.98 -12.80 -71.89
C GLU A 103 0.60 -12.44 -71.25
N LYS A 104 0.71 -11.77 -70.06
CA LYS A 104 0.00 -10.56 -69.50
C LYS A 104 -1.53 -10.62 -69.26
N GLN A 105 -2.17 -10.03 -68.25
CA GLN A 105 -1.85 -8.95 -67.29
C GLN A 105 -2.86 -8.96 -66.10
N GLU A 106 -2.35 -8.65 -64.90
CA GLU A 106 -2.93 -7.97 -63.71
C GLU A 106 -4.43 -8.02 -63.34
N GLU A 107 -4.73 -8.55 -62.14
CA GLU A 107 -5.49 -7.81 -61.11
C GLU A 107 -5.12 -8.30 -59.69
N THR A 108 -4.66 -7.38 -58.85
CA THR A 108 -4.12 -7.57 -57.50
C THR A 108 -5.23 -7.83 -56.46
N VAL A 109 -5.19 -8.99 -55.79
CA VAL A 109 -5.87 -9.22 -54.51
C VAL A 109 -4.80 -9.60 -53.47
N PHE A 110 -4.84 -8.88 -52.35
CA PHE A 110 -3.89 -8.92 -51.25
C PHE A 110 -3.97 -10.29 -50.53
N TYR A 111 -2.92 -11.12 -50.64
CA TYR A 111 -2.71 -12.27 -49.75
C TYR A 111 -1.64 -11.92 -48.73
N GLN A 112 -1.98 -12.04 -47.45
CA GLN A 112 -1.01 -12.04 -46.36
C GLN A 112 -0.23 -13.36 -46.38
N GLU A 113 1.07 -13.19 -46.35
CA GLU A 113 2.15 -14.16 -46.46
C GLU A 113 2.13 -15.17 -45.29
N TYR A 114 1.82 -16.43 -45.59
CA TYR A 114 2.14 -17.57 -44.74
C TYR A 114 3.40 -18.24 -45.31
N THR A 115 4.57 -17.87 -44.79
CA THR A 115 5.80 -18.64 -44.96
C THR A 115 5.70 -19.93 -44.15
N GLY A 116 5.22 -20.99 -44.80
CA GLY A 116 5.25 -22.36 -44.31
C GLY A 116 6.16 -23.22 -45.17
N GLN A 117 7.46 -22.93 -45.15
CA GLN A 117 8.49 -23.87 -45.58
C GLN A 117 9.69 -23.71 -44.64
N GLU A 118 9.83 -24.68 -43.74
CA GLU A 118 11.07 -25.20 -43.14
C GLU A 118 10.67 -25.94 -41.86
N GLN A 119 10.36 -27.24 -41.97
CA GLN A 119 10.58 -28.23 -40.90
C GLN A 119 10.15 -29.63 -41.37
N TYR A 120 10.88 -30.16 -42.36
CA TYR A 120 11.07 -31.60 -42.54
C TYR A 120 12.57 -31.81 -42.71
N GLU A 121 13.32 -31.55 -41.64
CA GLU A 121 14.73 -31.94 -41.49
C GLU A 121 15.18 -31.55 -40.07
N GLN A 122 14.73 -32.30 -39.06
CA GLN A 122 15.35 -32.24 -37.73
C GLN A 122 15.08 -33.48 -36.87
N GLU A 123 15.17 -34.67 -37.48
CA GLU A 123 15.35 -35.93 -36.74
C GLU A 123 16.65 -36.62 -37.17
N ALA A 124 17.78 -35.89 -37.15
CA ALA A 124 19.11 -36.50 -37.24
C ALA A 124 20.23 -35.51 -36.87
N ALA A 125 20.22 -34.89 -35.69
CA ALA A 125 21.43 -34.25 -35.16
C ALA A 125 21.33 -34.04 -33.64
N GLY A 126 22.27 -34.64 -32.90
CA GLY A 126 22.47 -34.39 -31.49
C GLY A 126 22.91 -32.95 -31.20
N GLU A 127 22.56 -32.50 -30.00
CA GLU A 127 23.25 -31.50 -29.18
C GLU A 127 24.06 -30.40 -29.90
N ALA A 128 23.41 -29.28 -30.24
CA ALA A 128 23.97 -27.93 -30.07
C ALA A 128 22.97 -26.82 -30.48
N GLY A 129 22.51 -26.02 -29.50
CA GLY A 129 22.38 -24.57 -29.68
C GLY A 129 21.32 -23.98 -30.62
N SER A 130 20.08 -24.46 -30.65
CA SER A 130 18.96 -23.61 -31.12
C SER A 130 18.53 -22.66 -29.99
N LYS A 131 18.51 -21.34 -30.27
CA LYS A 131 18.04 -20.32 -29.31
C LYS A 131 16.55 -20.55 -29.02
N ARG A 132 16.26 -21.26 -27.93
CA ARG A 132 14.89 -21.46 -27.43
C ARG A 132 14.25 -20.10 -27.18
N LYS A 133 13.04 -19.90 -27.69
CA LYS A 133 12.23 -18.69 -27.42
C LYS A 133 11.20 -19.02 -26.35
N LEU A 134 11.02 -18.11 -25.40
CA LEU A 134 10.01 -18.23 -24.36
C LEU A 134 8.66 -17.76 -24.92
N TYR A 135 7.63 -18.58 -24.75
CA TYR A 135 6.24 -18.29 -25.10
C TYR A 135 5.35 -18.59 -23.90
N ARG A 136 4.23 -17.87 -23.79
CA ARG A 136 3.17 -18.21 -22.83
C ARG A 136 2.26 -19.28 -23.42
N ASP A 137 2.11 -20.38 -22.70
CA ASP A 137 1.29 -21.51 -23.10
C ASP A 137 -0.19 -21.23 -22.81
N GLN A 138 -0.98 -21.03 -23.85
CA GLN A 138 -2.41 -20.77 -23.75
C GLN A 138 -3.26 -22.03 -23.59
N LYS A 139 -2.80 -23.16 -24.12
CA LYS A 139 -3.50 -24.45 -24.08
C LYS A 139 -3.59 -25.00 -22.66
N ARG A 140 -2.53 -24.82 -21.86
CA ARG A 140 -2.41 -25.37 -20.49
C ARG A 140 -2.35 -24.29 -19.41
N LYS A 141 -3.01 -23.14 -19.64
CA LYS A 141 -3.00 -22.01 -18.69
C LYS A 141 -3.91 -22.26 -17.47
N LEU A 142 -3.42 -21.86 -16.30
CA LEU A 142 -4.24 -21.69 -15.10
C LEU A 142 -4.56 -20.20 -14.91
N VAL A 143 -3.53 -19.35 -14.93
CA VAL A 143 -3.66 -17.88 -15.02
C VAL A 143 -2.72 -17.36 -16.11
N GLY A 144 -3.23 -16.85 -17.23
CA GLY A 144 -2.42 -16.11 -18.22
C GLY A 144 -1.31 -16.87 -18.98
N GLY A 145 -1.08 -18.15 -18.71
CA GLY A 145 -0.18 -19.04 -19.46
C GLY A 145 1.31 -18.93 -19.16
N VAL A 146 1.70 -18.06 -18.20
CA VAL A 146 3.10 -17.79 -17.87
C VAL A 146 3.79 -19.01 -17.27
N ALA A 147 3.22 -19.59 -16.21
CA ALA A 147 3.86 -20.71 -15.51
C ALA A 147 4.09 -21.91 -16.43
N SER A 148 3.08 -22.27 -17.23
CA SER A 148 3.16 -23.38 -18.19
C SER A 148 4.15 -23.08 -19.33
N GLY A 149 4.24 -21.82 -19.78
CA GLY A 149 5.22 -21.39 -20.79
C GLY A 149 6.68 -21.42 -20.31
N VAL A 150 6.93 -20.92 -19.10
CA VAL A 150 8.26 -20.98 -18.45
C VAL A 150 8.68 -22.43 -18.21
N ALA A 151 7.75 -23.28 -17.78
CA ALA A 151 8.01 -24.69 -17.57
C ALA A 151 8.35 -25.43 -18.87
N HIS A 152 7.63 -25.16 -19.97
CA HIS A 152 7.95 -25.70 -21.29
C HIS A 152 9.36 -25.27 -21.75
N TYR A 153 9.72 -24.00 -21.57
CA TYR A 153 11.06 -23.50 -21.90
C TYR A 153 12.17 -24.21 -21.11
N LEU A 154 11.92 -24.49 -19.83
CA LEU A 154 12.86 -25.16 -18.92
C LEU A 154 12.82 -26.70 -18.97
N ARG A 155 11.88 -27.31 -19.69
CA ARG A 155 11.62 -28.77 -19.72
C ARG A 155 11.39 -29.38 -18.34
N ILE A 156 10.62 -28.68 -17.51
CA ILE A 156 10.19 -29.15 -16.20
C ILE A 156 8.67 -29.13 -16.12
N ASP A 157 8.13 -29.77 -15.09
CA ASP A 157 6.70 -29.74 -14.83
C ASP A 157 6.22 -28.30 -14.49
N PRO A 158 5.13 -27.81 -15.13
CA PRO A 158 4.46 -26.56 -14.77
C PRO A 158 4.16 -26.36 -13.28
N ILE A 159 3.97 -27.43 -12.51
CA ILE A 159 3.65 -27.30 -11.09
C ILE A 159 4.78 -26.62 -10.30
N TRP A 160 6.05 -26.92 -10.59
CA TRP A 160 7.17 -26.34 -9.85
C TRP A 160 7.25 -24.84 -10.06
N ILE A 161 6.94 -24.38 -11.28
CA ILE A 161 6.85 -22.95 -11.56
C ILE A 161 5.63 -22.32 -10.87
N ARG A 162 4.48 -23.01 -10.83
CA ARG A 162 3.30 -22.53 -10.09
C ARG A 162 3.60 -22.38 -8.60
N LEU A 163 4.23 -23.39 -7.99
CA LEU A 163 4.62 -23.37 -6.58
C LEU A 163 5.64 -22.26 -6.30
N LEU A 164 6.60 -22.03 -7.20
CA LEU A 164 7.57 -20.94 -7.06
C LEU A 164 6.89 -19.57 -6.98
N PHE A 165 5.89 -19.29 -7.83
CA PHE A 165 5.17 -18.02 -7.79
C PHE A 165 4.20 -17.90 -6.60
N ILE A 166 3.68 -19.03 -6.08
CA ILE A 166 2.76 -19.08 -4.94
C ILE A 166 3.50 -19.08 -3.60
N LEU A 167 4.75 -19.55 -3.54
CA LEU A 167 5.54 -19.68 -2.31
C LEU A 167 5.64 -18.36 -1.52
N PRO A 168 5.89 -17.18 -2.12
CA PRO A 168 5.88 -15.92 -1.39
C PRO A 168 4.54 -15.58 -0.73
N LEU A 169 3.41 -15.91 -1.36
CA LEU A 169 2.08 -15.75 -0.76
C LEU A 169 1.91 -16.68 0.45
N LEU A 170 2.40 -17.93 0.34
CA LEU A 170 2.38 -18.89 1.44
C LEU A 170 3.21 -18.39 2.63
N LEU A 171 4.41 -17.87 2.38
CA LEU A 171 5.28 -17.30 3.42
C LEU A 171 4.68 -16.06 4.10
N LEU A 172 3.94 -15.25 3.34
CA LEU A 172 3.19 -14.10 3.85
C LEU A 172 2.06 -14.52 4.78
N ILE A 173 1.26 -15.53 4.38
CA ILE A 173 0.14 -16.04 5.20
C ILE A 173 0.63 -16.67 6.51
N MET A 174 1.82 -17.27 6.48
CA MET A 174 2.41 -17.98 7.62
C MET A 174 3.29 -17.09 8.52
N ASP A 175 3.42 -15.81 8.19
CA ASP A 175 4.21 -14.81 8.94
C ASP A 175 5.64 -15.29 9.31
N VAL A 176 6.29 -15.99 8.36
CA VAL A 176 7.56 -16.70 8.63
C VAL A 176 8.78 -15.78 8.62
N PHE A 177 8.72 -14.67 7.87
CA PHE A 177 9.85 -13.77 7.66
C PHE A 177 9.41 -12.31 7.73
N ASN A 178 10.23 -11.47 8.37
CA ASN A 178 10.13 -10.02 8.25
C ASN A 178 10.33 -9.64 6.77
N ASN A 179 9.40 -8.85 6.20
CA ASN A 179 9.33 -8.43 4.79
C ASN A 179 8.74 -9.46 3.77
N ALA A 180 7.97 -10.45 4.21
CA ALA A 180 7.30 -11.40 3.30
C ALA A 180 6.32 -10.73 2.30
N ASP A 181 5.77 -9.58 2.66
CA ASP A 181 4.93 -8.71 1.83
C ASP A 181 5.68 -8.20 0.58
N SER A 182 6.94 -7.77 0.77
CA SER A 182 7.79 -7.29 -0.32
C SER A 182 8.14 -8.39 -1.34
N LEU A 183 8.35 -9.62 -0.86
CA LEU A 183 8.65 -10.79 -1.69
C LEU A 183 7.41 -11.22 -2.50
N PHE A 184 6.23 -11.15 -1.89
CA PHE A 184 4.96 -11.41 -2.57
C PHE A 184 4.70 -10.40 -3.69
N ILE A 185 4.86 -9.10 -3.40
CA ILE A 185 4.68 -8.03 -4.40
C ILE A 185 5.68 -8.20 -5.55
N MET A 186 6.95 -8.50 -5.26
CA MET A 186 7.96 -8.74 -6.30
C MET A 186 7.62 -9.93 -7.19
N SER A 187 7.13 -11.04 -6.61
CA SER A 187 6.66 -12.22 -7.36
C SER A 187 5.49 -11.89 -8.29
N MET A 188 4.52 -11.10 -7.81
CA MET A 188 3.38 -10.64 -8.61
C MET A 188 3.79 -9.72 -9.76
N VAL A 189 4.66 -8.74 -9.50
CA VAL A 189 5.19 -7.84 -10.53
C VAL A 189 5.97 -8.63 -11.58
N LEU A 190 6.80 -9.60 -11.16
CA LEU A 190 7.52 -10.47 -12.08
C LEU A 190 6.56 -11.30 -12.95
N TYR A 191 5.53 -11.89 -12.35
CA TYR A 191 4.53 -12.66 -13.08
C TYR A 191 3.79 -11.80 -14.12
N CYS A 192 3.34 -10.62 -13.71
CA CYS A 192 2.66 -9.65 -14.58
C CYS A 192 3.60 -9.14 -15.68
N GLY A 193 4.87 -8.90 -15.39
CA GLY A 193 5.88 -8.52 -16.36
C GLY A 193 6.07 -9.60 -17.43
N ILE A 194 6.25 -10.86 -17.03
CA ILE A 194 6.36 -11.98 -17.98
C ILE A 194 5.04 -12.13 -18.76
N TRP A 195 3.90 -11.95 -18.11
CA TRP A 195 2.60 -12.01 -18.78
C TRP A 195 2.43 -10.93 -19.87
N PHE A 196 2.89 -9.71 -19.59
CA PHE A 196 2.77 -8.56 -20.48
C PHE A 196 3.76 -8.60 -21.64
N PHE A 197 5.04 -8.93 -21.38
CA PHE A 197 6.10 -8.85 -22.38
C PHE A 197 6.31 -10.12 -23.20
N VAL A 198 5.90 -11.29 -22.71
CA VAL A 198 6.10 -12.56 -23.44
C VAL A 198 4.90 -12.84 -24.36
N PRO A 199 5.10 -13.18 -25.65
CA PRO A 199 4.01 -13.50 -26.56
C PRO A 199 3.29 -14.79 -26.17
N ALA A 200 1.98 -14.84 -26.45
CA ALA A 200 1.16 -16.03 -26.29
C ALA A 200 1.32 -16.99 -27.48
N SER A 201 1.27 -18.30 -27.22
CA SER A 201 1.24 -19.34 -28.25
C SER A 201 0.29 -20.47 -27.86
N ASP A 202 -0.53 -20.90 -28.81
CA ASP A 202 -1.41 -22.09 -28.73
C ASP A 202 -0.75 -23.34 -29.34
N ALA A 203 0.35 -23.17 -30.10
CA ALA A 203 1.01 -24.21 -30.88
C ALA A 203 2.16 -24.91 -30.14
N LEU A 204 2.26 -24.75 -28.81
CA LEU A 204 3.29 -25.43 -28.02
C LEU A 204 2.92 -26.91 -27.84
N GLU A 205 3.72 -27.80 -28.42
CA GLU A 205 3.56 -29.25 -28.28
C GLU A 205 3.83 -29.74 -26.85
N GLU A 206 3.42 -30.98 -26.57
CA GLU A 206 3.66 -31.61 -25.28
C GLU A 206 4.97 -32.38 -25.30
N ASP A 207 5.89 -32.06 -24.39
CA ASP A 207 7.09 -32.87 -24.18
C ASP A 207 6.72 -34.14 -23.41
N THR A 208 6.61 -35.24 -24.14
CA THR A 208 6.27 -36.58 -23.62
C THR A 208 7.39 -37.19 -22.77
N LYS A 209 8.59 -36.60 -22.77
CA LYS A 209 9.74 -37.06 -21.98
C LYS A 209 9.76 -36.46 -20.58
N VAL A 210 8.96 -35.42 -20.31
CA VAL A 210 8.91 -34.75 -19.01
C VAL A 210 7.89 -35.43 -18.10
N LYS A 211 8.36 -35.90 -16.95
CA LYS A 211 7.52 -36.44 -15.86
C LYS A 211 6.62 -35.33 -15.32
N ARG A 212 5.31 -35.58 -15.23
CA ARG A 212 4.31 -34.59 -14.78
C ARG A 212 3.48 -35.09 -13.60
N LEU A 213 3.24 -34.24 -12.61
CA LEU A 213 2.42 -34.54 -11.45
C LEU A 213 0.96 -34.34 -11.81
N PHE A 214 0.20 -35.42 -11.69
CA PHE A 214 -1.25 -35.41 -11.77
C PHE A 214 -1.84 -35.81 -10.43
N ARG A 215 -3.12 -35.48 -10.21
CA ARG A 215 -3.92 -36.05 -9.13
C ARG A 215 -4.48 -37.38 -9.61
N ASP A 216 -4.26 -38.42 -8.83
CA ASP A 216 -4.69 -39.76 -9.17
C ASP A 216 -6.06 -40.07 -8.53
N PRO A 217 -7.11 -40.31 -9.33
CA PRO A 217 -8.44 -40.61 -8.82
C PRO A 217 -8.64 -42.07 -8.39
N GLU A 218 -7.71 -42.99 -8.68
CA GLU A 218 -7.88 -44.43 -8.45
C GLU A 218 -7.71 -44.83 -6.97
N ASP A 219 -6.67 -44.33 -6.30
CA ASP A 219 -6.46 -44.50 -4.83
C ASP A 219 -6.64 -43.15 -4.07
N GLN A 220 -7.70 -42.41 -4.40
CA GLN A 220 -7.98 -41.12 -3.77
C GLN A 220 -8.72 -41.25 -2.42
N VAL A 221 -8.23 -40.53 -1.40
CA VAL A 221 -8.98 -40.28 -0.16
C VAL A 221 -9.69 -38.92 -0.22
N ILE A 222 -8.95 -37.85 -0.57
CA ILE A 222 -9.48 -36.49 -0.73
C ILE A 222 -8.91 -35.87 -2.01
N GLY A 223 -9.56 -36.01 -3.16
CA GLY A 223 -9.15 -35.32 -4.39
C GLY A 223 -7.79 -35.75 -4.98
N GLY A 224 -7.26 -36.92 -4.62
CA GLY A 224 -6.18 -37.61 -5.34
C GLY A 224 -4.75 -37.06 -5.19
N VAL A 225 -4.52 -36.06 -4.32
CA VAL A 225 -3.21 -35.38 -4.20
C VAL A 225 -2.13 -36.30 -3.63
N SER A 226 -2.41 -37.01 -2.54
CA SER A 226 -1.40 -37.88 -1.91
C SER A 226 -1.04 -39.09 -2.78
N SER A 227 -2.02 -39.68 -3.49
CA SER A 227 -1.75 -40.78 -4.44
C SER A 227 -0.91 -40.28 -5.63
N GLY A 228 -1.28 -39.12 -6.18
CA GLY A 228 -0.53 -38.50 -7.26
C GLY A 228 0.92 -38.18 -6.89
N LEU A 229 1.16 -37.58 -5.72
CA LEU A 229 2.51 -37.32 -5.20
C LEU A 229 3.28 -38.61 -4.96
N ALA A 230 2.63 -39.65 -4.44
CA ALA A 230 3.23 -40.95 -4.24
C ALA A 230 3.69 -41.61 -5.55
N ALA A 231 2.83 -41.64 -6.57
CA ALA A 231 3.18 -42.14 -7.90
C ALA A 231 4.29 -41.31 -8.57
N TYR A 232 4.26 -39.99 -8.41
CA TYR A 232 5.29 -39.09 -8.94
C TYR A 232 6.66 -39.27 -8.27
N PHE A 233 6.71 -39.51 -6.96
CA PHE A 233 7.95 -39.71 -6.23
C PHE A 233 8.38 -41.18 -6.11
N GLY A 234 7.53 -42.13 -6.52
CA GLY A 234 7.78 -43.57 -6.37
C GLY A 234 7.80 -44.02 -4.91
N ILE A 235 6.97 -43.41 -4.05
CA ILE A 235 6.87 -43.70 -2.61
C ILE A 235 5.45 -44.15 -2.25
N ASP A 236 5.26 -44.73 -1.06
CA ASP A 236 3.94 -45.19 -0.60
C ASP A 236 2.99 -44.01 -0.28
N ALA A 237 1.76 -44.05 -0.80
CA ALA A 237 0.72 -43.02 -0.59
C ALA A 237 0.38 -42.80 0.89
N THR A 238 0.51 -43.83 1.73
CA THR A 238 0.31 -43.77 3.17
C THR A 238 1.34 -42.88 3.85
N ILE A 239 2.61 -42.93 3.42
CA ILE A 239 3.66 -42.07 3.95
C ILE A 239 3.34 -40.60 3.65
N VAL A 240 2.93 -40.31 2.41
CA VAL A 240 2.52 -38.96 2.00
C VAL A 240 1.32 -38.46 2.80
N ARG A 241 0.32 -39.33 3.03
CA ARG A 241 -0.85 -39.03 3.87
C ARG A 241 -0.45 -38.70 5.32
N VAL A 242 0.44 -39.49 5.93
CA VAL A 242 0.94 -39.25 7.29
C VAL A 242 1.70 -37.93 7.39
N LEU A 243 2.52 -37.58 6.39
CA LEU A 243 3.24 -36.30 6.36
C LEU A 243 2.30 -35.09 6.32
N PHE A 244 1.22 -35.14 5.52
CA PHE A 244 0.23 -34.07 5.49
C PHE A 244 -0.53 -33.94 6.81
N VAL A 245 -0.90 -35.06 7.44
CA VAL A 245 -1.57 -35.06 8.74
C VAL A 245 -0.62 -34.54 9.83
N ALA A 246 0.64 -34.99 9.87
CA ALA A 246 1.65 -34.48 10.80
C ALA A 246 1.88 -32.97 10.60
N GLY A 247 1.94 -32.51 9.36
CA GLY A 247 2.05 -31.09 9.00
C GLY A 247 0.84 -30.25 9.40
N MET A 248 -0.33 -30.86 9.63
CA MET A 248 -1.50 -30.15 10.17
C MET A 248 -1.27 -29.74 11.64
N PHE A 249 -0.58 -30.58 12.42
CA PHE A 249 -0.24 -30.29 13.82
C PHE A 249 0.93 -29.31 13.97
N LEU A 250 1.69 -29.06 12.90
CA LEU A 250 2.73 -28.05 12.82
C LEU A 250 2.18 -26.73 12.24
N GLY A 251 1.11 -26.18 12.85
CA GLY A 251 0.54 -24.88 12.46
C GLY A 251 -0.27 -24.89 11.17
N ALA A 252 -0.99 -25.97 10.87
CA ALA A 252 -1.81 -26.13 9.65
C ALA A 252 -1.06 -26.07 8.31
N VAL A 253 0.28 -26.06 8.32
CA VAL A 253 1.13 -26.01 7.12
C VAL A 253 0.82 -27.15 6.16
N GLY A 254 0.62 -28.37 6.67
CA GLY A 254 0.24 -29.53 5.87
C GLY A 254 -1.10 -29.35 5.13
N LEU A 255 -2.10 -28.74 5.78
CA LEU A 255 -3.41 -28.48 5.17
C LEU A 255 -3.31 -27.44 4.04
N ILE A 256 -2.56 -26.37 4.26
CA ILE A 256 -2.43 -25.29 3.29
C ILE A 256 -1.66 -25.76 2.05
N ILE A 257 -0.55 -26.49 2.23
CA ILE A 257 0.19 -27.09 1.12
C ILE A 257 -0.70 -28.07 0.34
N TYR A 258 -1.51 -28.87 1.02
CA TYR A 258 -2.44 -29.79 0.39
C TYR A 258 -3.43 -29.08 -0.54
N LEU A 259 -4.06 -28.00 -0.07
CA LEU A 259 -5.01 -27.20 -0.85
C LEU A 259 -4.34 -26.52 -2.06
N ILE A 260 -3.10 -26.04 -1.91
CA ILE A 260 -2.34 -25.44 -3.01
C ILE A 260 -2.04 -26.48 -4.09
N ILE A 261 -1.55 -27.66 -3.72
CA ILE A 261 -1.27 -28.73 -4.68
C ILE A 261 -2.58 -29.17 -5.33
N TRP A 262 -3.65 -29.35 -4.56
CA TRP A 262 -4.97 -29.72 -5.07
C TRP A 262 -5.50 -28.75 -6.13
N PHE A 263 -5.37 -27.44 -5.89
CA PHE A 263 -5.80 -26.40 -6.82
C PHE A 263 -4.90 -26.30 -8.07
N THR A 264 -3.60 -26.55 -7.93
CA THR A 264 -2.63 -26.36 -9.01
C THR A 264 -2.42 -27.59 -9.89
N THR A 265 -2.83 -28.79 -9.46
CA THR A 265 -2.65 -30.04 -10.20
C THR A 265 -3.92 -30.50 -10.90
N PRO A 266 -3.85 -30.88 -12.19
CA PRO A 266 -4.97 -31.51 -12.90
C PRO A 266 -5.14 -32.98 -12.47
N GLU A 267 -6.33 -33.53 -12.68
CA GLU A 267 -6.60 -34.97 -12.53
C GLU A 267 -6.11 -35.77 -13.72
N ALA A 268 -5.53 -36.95 -13.49
CA ALA A 268 -5.16 -37.89 -14.53
C ALA A 268 -6.42 -38.59 -15.08
N LYS A 269 -6.77 -38.29 -16.33
CA LYS A 269 -7.95 -38.85 -17.02
C LYS A 269 -7.60 -40.02 -17.95
N SER A 270 -6.36 -40.06 -18.44
CA SER A 270 -5.89 -41.07 -19.41
C SER A 270 -4.79 -41.97 -18.85
N ILE A 271 -4.67 -43.18 -19.39
CA ILE A 271 -3.59 -44.13 -19.03
C ILE A 271 -2.21 -43.53 -19.35
N THR A 272 -2.12 -42.76 -20.44
CA THR A 272 -0.92 -42.03 -20.84
C THR A 272 -0.48 -40.98 -19.82
N GLU A 273 -1.41 -40.21 -19.24
CA GLU A 273 -1.10 -39.24 -18.17
C GLU A 273 -0.63 -39.94 -16.89
N ARG A 274 -1.19 -41.11 -16.57
CA ARG A 274 -0.75 -41.91 -15.41
C ARG A 274 0.64 -42.48 -15.60
N MET A 275 0.94 -43.02 -16.78
CA MET A 275 2.29 -43.47 -17.14
C MET A 275 3.30 -42.32 -17.11
N GLN A 276 2.91 -41.14 -17.60
CA GLN A 276 3.73 -39.92 -17.53
C GLN A 276 3.99 -39.47 -16.09
N MET A 277 3.04 -39.69 -15.17
CA MET A 277 3.20 -39.40 -13.75
C MET A 277 4.17 -40.34 -13.07
N GLU A 278 4.17 -41.62 -13.43
CA GLU A 278 5.09 -42.62 -12.87
C GLU A 278 6.49 -42.51 -13.50
N GLY A 279 6.59 -41.93 -14.70
CA GLY A 279 7.83 -41.79 -15.46
C GLY A 279 8.13 -42.99 -16.34
N GLU A 280 7.12 -43.80 -16.65
CA GLU A 280 7.22 -44.91 -17.59
C GLU A 280 7.19 -44.38 -19.04
N PRO A 281 8.01 -44.91 -19.96
CA PRO A 281 8.00 -44.47 -21.34
C PRO A 281 6.65 -44.84 -21.99
N ILE A 282 6.06 -43.85 -22.68
CA ILE A 282 4.78 -43.98 -23.38
C ILE A 282 5.02 -44.78 -24.67
N THR A 283 5.01 -46.10 -24.56
CA THR A 283 5.15 -47.05 -25.68
C THR A 283 3.89 -47.90 -25.82
N LEU A 284 3.61 -48.38 -27.03
CA LEU A 284 2.46 -49.25 -27.29
C LEU A 284 2.49 -50.51 -26.40
N GLU A 285 3.67 -51.07 -26.14
CA GLU A 285 3.88 -52.24 -25.27
C GLU A 285 3.47 -51.95 -23.81
N ASN A 286 3.88 -50.81 -23.24
CA ASN A 286 3.52 -50.44 -21.87
C ASN A 286 2.04 -50.03 -21.73
N ILE A 287 1.48 -49.39 -22.77
CA ILE A 287 0.05 -49.06 -22.83
C ILE A 287 -0.77 -50.35 -22.89
N GLU A 288 -0.42 -51.30 -23.76
CA GLU A 288 -1.09 -52.61 -23.85
C GLU A 288 -0.98 -53.38 -22.54
N LYS A 289 0.20 -53.39 -21.91
CA LYS A 289 0.42 -54.02 -20.60
C LYS A 289 -0.48 -53.40 -19.52
N LYS A 290 -0.50 -52.07 -19.36
CA LYS A 290 -1.38 -51.41 -18.38
C LYS A 290 -2.86 -51.57 -18.69
N ILE A 291 -3.25 -51.59 -19.95
CA ILE A 291 -4.62 -51.87 -20.36
C ILE A 291 -4.99 -53.31 -19.95
N LYS A 292 -4.12 -54.28 -20.21
CA LYS A 292 -4.33 -55.69 -19.85
C LYS A 292 -4.36 -55.91 -18.34
N ASP A 293 -3.50 -55.22 -17.59
CA ASP A 293 -3.51 -55.20 -16.12
C ASP A 293 -4.79 -54.53 -15.58
N SER A 294 -5.27 -53.45 -16.20
CA SER A 294 -6.53 -52.77 -15.83
C SER A 294 -7.80 -53.58 -16.14
N PHE A 295 -7.73 -54.51 -17.09
CA PHE A 295 -8.82 -55.44 -17.39
C PHE A 295 -8.75 -56.75 -16.56
N GLN A 296 -7.67 -56.98 -15.80
CA GLN A 296 -7.53 -58.08 -14.84
C GLN A 296 -7.92 -57.65 -13.40
N LEU A 297 -8.93 -56.80 -13.25
CA LEU A 297 -9.43 -56.38 -11.94
C LEU A 297 -10.47 -57.37 -11.40
N ASP A 298 -9.99 -58.34 -10.63
CA ASP A 298 -10.68 -58.89 -9.46
C ASP A 298 -9.59 -59.34 -8.47
N GLU A 299 -9.00 -58.37 -7.76
CA GLU A 299 -8.58 -58.59 -6.37
C GLU A 299 -8.89 -57.30 -5.60
N GLU A 300 -9.91 -57.36 -4.74
CA GLU A 300 -10.11 -56.40 -3.65
C GLU A 300 -8.80 -56.36 -2.84
N GLY A 301 -7.98 -55.33 -3.08
CA GLY A 301 -6.86 -55.03 -2.20
C GLY A 301 -7.42 -54.77 -0.81
N GLU A 302 -7.30 -55.75 0.09
CA GLU A 302 -7.72 -55.59 1.47
C GLU A 302 -7.02 -54.36 2.05
N GLU A 303 -7.80 -53.31 2.32
CA GLU A 303 -7.30 -52.13 3.04
C GLU A 303 -6.58 -52.63 4.29
N SER A 304 -5.26 -52.35 4.37
CA SER A 304 -4.46 -52.65 5.56
C SER A 304 -5.22 -52.20 6.81
N TRP A 305 -5.30 -53.07 7.82
CA TRP A 305 -6.10 -52.81 9.02
C TRP A 305 -5.78 -51.43 9.65
N PHE A 306 -4.53 -50.99 9.50
CA PHE A 306 -4.04 -49.69 9.92
C PHE A 306 -4.68 -48.53 9.13
N ALA A 307 -4.82 -48.66 7.81
CA ALA A 307 -5.51 -47.70 6.97
C ALA A 307 -7.01 -47.63 7.31
N ARG A 308 -7.64 -48.78 7.58
CA ARG A 308 -9.06 -48.85 7.97
C ARG A 308 -9.34 -48.13 9.29
N VAL A 309 -8.44 -48.26 10.27
CA VAL A 309 -8.54 -47.57 11.58
C VAL A 309 -8.12 -46.10 11.50
N LEU A 310 -7.08 -45.76 10.73
CA LEU A 310 -6.59 -44.40 10.56
C LEU A 310 -7.58 -43.51 9.77
N LEU A 311 -8.21 -44.07 8.73
CA LEU A 311 -9.17 -43.35 7.88
C LEU A 311 -10.59 -43.32 8.45
N PHE A 312 -10.89 -44.15 9.45
CA PHE A 312 -12.18 -44.17 10.15
C PHE A 312 -12.62 -42.79 10.68
N PRO A 313 -11.80 -42.02 11.44
CA PRO A 313 -12.19 -40.68 11.87
C PRO A 313 -12.46 -39.74 10.69
N PHE A 314 -11.71 -39.84 9.59
CA PHE A 314 -11.94 -39.04 8.39
C PHE A 314 -13.22 -39.42 7.65
N ARG A 315 -13.61 -40.70 7.64
CA ARG A 315 -14.90 -41.18 7.09
C ARG A 315 -16.08 -40.69 7.92
N CYS A 316 -15.97 -40.72 9.24
CA CYS A 316 -16.97 -40.13 10.13
C CYS A 316 -17.09 -38.62 9.93
N ILE A 317 -15.96 -37.91 9.82
CA ILE A 317 -15.94 -36.47 9.54
C ILE A 317 -16.52 -36.18 8.14
N ALA A 318 -16.18 -36.96 7.12
CA ALA A 318 -16.70 -36.81 5.78
C ALA A 318 -18.22 -37.02 5.73
N ALA A 319 -18.74 -38.07 6.36
CA ALA A 319 -20.18 -38.32 6.48
C ALA A 319 -20.91 -37.21 7.25
N VAL A 320 -20.29 -36.68 8.31
CA VAL A 320 -20.80 -35.52 9.06
C VAL A 320 -20.77 -34.26 8.21
N LEU A 321 -19.72 -34.04 7.41
CA LEU A 321 -19.58 -32.90 6.51
C LEU A 321 -20.53 -32.96 5.31
N THR A 322 -20.75 -34.12 4.68
CA THR A 322 -21.78 -34.26 3.63
C THR A 322 -23.16 -34.05 4.21
N PHE A 323 -23.47 -34.67 5.35
CA PHE A 323 -24.73 -34.43 6.07
C PHE A 323 -24.92 -32.96 6.43
N LEU A 324 -23.89 -32.28 6.97
CA LEU A 324 -23.92 -30.85 7.27
C LEU A 324 -24.08 -30.03 5.99
N SER A 325 -23.34 -30.31 4.92
CA SER A 325 -23.38 -29.51 3.69
C SER A 325 -24.72 -29.60 2.96
N GLU A 326 -25.34 -30.78 2.91
CA GLU A 326 -26.64 -30.99 2.28
C GLU A 326 -27.76 -30.35 3.09
N ASN A 327 -27.72 -30.47 4.42
CA ASN A 327 -28.75 -29.91 5.31
C ASN A 327 -28.53 -28.42 5.65
N LEU A 328 -27.29 -27.92 5.63
CA LEU A 328 -26.96 -26.51 5.85
C LEU A 328 -27.07 -25.68 4.57
N LYS A 329 -27.01 -26.25 3.37
CA LYS A 329 -27.16 -25.48 2.12
C LYS A 329 -28.41 -24.56 2.10
N PRO A 330 -29.63 -25.02 2.46
CA PRO A 330 -30.78 -24.13 2.54
C PRO A 330 -30.64 -23.06 3.64
N VAL A 331 -30.03 -23.42 4.77
CA VAL A 331 -29.77 -22.50 5.89
C VAL A 331 -28.75 -21.43 5.49
N ALA A 332 -27.65 -21.81 4.86
CA ALA A 332 -26.60 -20.92 4.35
C ALA A 332 -27.14 -19.99 3.26
N GLN A 333 -28.00 -20.47 2.36
CA GLN A 333 -28.67 -19.62 1.38
C GLN A 333 -29.64 -18.62 2.03
N LEU A 334 -30.34 -19.03 3.10
CA LEU A 334 -31.18 -18.13 3.88
C LEU A 334 -30.33 -17.06 4.60
N LEU A 335 -29.26 -17.47 5.26
CA LEU A 335 -28.32 -16.57 5.94
C LEU A 335 -27.64 -15.61 4.96
N PHE A 336 -27.23 -16.07 3.78
CA PHE A 336 -26.64 -15.24 2.75
C PHE A 336 -27.66 -14.22 2.19
N LYS A 337 -28.90 -14.65 1.95
CA LYS A 337 -29.99 -13.73 1.55
C LYS A 337 -30.29 -12.69 2.64
N LEU A 338 -30.27 -13.09 3.91
CA LEU A 338 -30.44 -12.18 5.05
C LEU A 338 -29.27 -11.20 5.13
N PHE A 339 -28.04 -11.69 5.00
CA PHE A 339 -26.82 -10.90 4.98
C PHE A 339 -26.86 -9.82 3.89
N LEU A 340 -27.22 -10.18 2.64
CA LEU A 340 -27.32 -9.20 1.56
C LEU A 340 -28.39 -8.13 1.82
N VAL A 341 -29.50 -8.49 2.46
CA VAL A 341 -30.53 -7.52 2.86
C VAL A 341 -30.01 -6.60 3.96
N VAL A 342 -29.36 -7.14 4.99
CA VAL A 342 -28.75 -6.36 6.08
C VAL A 342 -27.68 -5.41 5.54
N LEU A 343 -26.78 -5.90 4.69
CA LEU A 343 -25.78 -5.09 4.01
C LEU A 343 -26.43 -3.98 3.19
N GLY A 344 -27.48 -4.31 2.44
CA GLY A 344 -28.25 -3.32 1.67
C GLY A 344 -28.88 -2.24 2.55
N VAL A 345 -29.44 -2.61 3.71
CA VAL A 345 -29.99 -1.67 4.69
C VAL A 345 -28.90 -0.76 5.26
N VAL A 346 -27.75 -1.31 5.65
CA VAL A 346 -26.62 -0.52 6.16
C VAL A 346 -26.16 0.49 5.10
N LEU A 347 -25.91 0.07 3.87
CA LEU A 347 -25.49 0.97 2.79
C LEU A 347 -26.53 2.06 2.49
N ALA A 348 -27.82 1.73 2.55
CA ALA A 348 -28.90 2.70 2.34
C ALA A 348 -28.97 3.72 3.49
N LEU A 349 -28.82 3.29 4.75
CA LEU A 349 -28.83 4.18 5.90
C LEU A 349 -27.61 5.11 5.91
N GLU A 350 -26.42 4.58 5.65
CA GLU A 350 -25.19 5.37 5.53
C GLU A 350 -25.31 6.42 4.41
N SER A 351 -25.87 6.04 3.26
CA SER A 351 -26.15 6.97 2.16
C SER A 351 -27.11 8.09 2.57
N ILE A 352 -28.25 7.75 3.19
CA ILE A 352 -29.26 8.73 3.62
C ILE A 352 -28.68 9.69 4.66
N PHE A 353 -27.98 9.15 5.66
CA PHE A 353 -27.36 9.96 6.71
C PHE A 353 -26.25 10.86 6.14
N GLY A 354 -25.39 10.32 5.28
CA GLY A 354 -24.34 11.08 4.60
C GLY A 354 -24.90 12.21 3.74
N VAL A 355 -25.95 11.94 2.95
CA VAL A 355 -26.64 12.97 2.13
C VAL A 355 -27.25 14.06 3.02
N LEU A 356 -27.89 13.69 4.13
CA LEU A 356 -28.48 14.63 5.08
C LEU A 356 -27.42 15.55 5.70
N VAL A 357 -26.36 14.96 6.26
CA VAL A 357 -25.27 15.71 6.91
C VAL A 357 -24.59 16.64 5.90
N LEU A 358 -24.26 16.13 4.71
CA LEU A 358 -23.62 16.92 3.66
C LEU A 358 -24.51 18.09 3.19
N SER A 359 -25.83 17.85 3.09
CA SER A 359 -26.79 18.90 2.72
C SER A 359 -26.92 19.97 3.80
N ILE A 360 -27.02 19.57 5.07
CA ILE A 360 -27.05 20.50 6.21
C ILE A 360 -25.76 21.34 6.23
N LEU A 361 -24.59 20.71 6.06
CA LEU A 361 -23.32 21.42 6.01
C LEU A 361 -23.28 22.45 4.87
N LEU A 362 -23.73 22.06 3.66
CA LEU A 362 -23.82 23.00 2.55
C LEU A 362 -24.76 24.18 2.88
N PHE A 363 -25.94 23.91 3.43
CA PHE A 363 -26.89 24.98 3.80
C PHE A 363 -26.32 25.91 4.86
N LEU A 364 -25.59 25.38 5.85
CA LEU A 364 -24.89 26.20 6.84
C LEU A 364 -23.83 27.08 6.18
N ILE A 365 -22.99 26.51 5.31
CA ILE A 365 -21.96 27.25 4.57
C ILE A 365 -22.60 28.32 3.66
N LEU A 366 -23.64 27.98 2.90
CA LEU A 366 -24.32 28.95 2.04
C LEU A 366 -25.04 30.03 2.85
N GLY A 367 -25.63 29.68 3.99
CA GLY A 367 -26.20 30.63 4.95
C GLY A 367 -25.17 31.63 5.44
N LEU A 368 -24.00 31.13 5.87
CA LEU A 368 -22.84 31.93 6.28
C LEU A 368 -22.35 32.86 5.16
N LEU A 369 -22.27 32.35 3.94
CA LEU A 369 -21.73 33.11 2.81
C LEU A 369 -22.71 34.17 2.26
N HIS A 370 -24.02 33.92 2.30
CA HIS A 370 -25.01 34.75 1.60
C HIS A 370 -25.84 35.67 2.50
N ASN A 371 -26.05 35.31 3.77
CA ASN A 371 -26.90 36.05 4.71
C ASN A 371 -26.12 36.52 5.94
N TRP A 372 -24.88 36.99 5.74
CA TRP A 372 -23.97 37.40 6.82
C TRP A 372 -24.62 38.44 7.76
N ASP A 373 -25.29 39.45 7.20
CA ASP A 373 -25.95 40.51 7.98
C ASP A 373 -27.05 39.97 8.90
N VAL A 374 -27.79 38.95 8.43
CA VAL A 374 -28.84 38.30 9.23
C VAL A 374 -28.22 37.48 10.36
N ILE A 375 -27.09 36.81 10.12
CA ILE A 375 -26.37 36.04 11.15
C ILE A 375 -25.83 36.97 12.24
N MET A 376 -25.23 38.09 11.84
CA MET A 376 -24.76 39.13 12.76
C MET A 376 -25.93 39.75 13.56
N GLN A 377 -27.07 39.98 12.92
CA GLN A 377 -28.27 40.49 13.59
C GLN A 377 -28.86 39.46 14.57
N LEU A 378 -28.92 38.17 14.19
CA LEU A 378 -29.40 37.09 15.04
C LEU A 378 -28.47 36.83 16.24
N GLN A 379 -27.16 37.05 16.10
CA GLN A 379 -26.20 36.93 17.20
C GLN A 379 -26.59 37.84 18.37
N GLN A 380 -26.97 39.09 18.08
CA GLN A 380 -27.35 40.06 19.10
C GLN A 380 -28.64 39.69 19.88
N TYR A 381 -29.44 38.75 19.37
CA TYR A 381 -30.69 38.31 19.99
C TYR A 381 -30.68 36.86 20.51
N VAL A 382 -29.86 35.96 19.95
CA VAL A 382 -29.97 34.49 20.18
C VAL A 382 -28.66 33.84 20.64
N LEU A 383 -27.48 34.34 20.23
CA LEU A 383 -26.20 33.62 20.44
C LEU A 383 -25.30 34.23 21.52
N TYR A 384 -25.71 35.31 22.19
CA TYR A 384 -24.91 36.00 23.22
C TYR A 384 -24.58 35.11 24.45
N GLU A 385 -25.40 34.10 24.75
CA GLU A 385 -25.14 33.15 25.86
C GLU A 385 -24.44 31.85 25.43
N ILE A 386 -24.26 31.62 24.13
CA ILE A 386 -23.63 30.40 23.60
C ILE A 386 -22.17 30.72 23.29
N ASP A 387 -21.30 30.59 24.28
CA ASP A 387 -19.83 30.76 24.19
C ASP A 387 -19.14 29.71 23.29
N ALA A 388 -19.93 28.88 22.59
CA ALA A 388 -19.44 27.73 21.83
C ALA A 388 -19.03 28.04 20.39
N PHE A 389 -19.34 29.23 19.86
CA PHE A 389 -19.03 29.57 18.47
C PHE A 389 -18.33 30.92 18.37
N ASP A 390 -17.03 30.89 18.12
CA ASP A 390 -16.24 32.07 17.84
C ASP A 390 -16.63 32.66 16.47
N LEU A 391 -17.24 33.85 16.52
CA LEU A 391 -17.73 34.58 15.35
C LEU A 391 -16.59 34.91 14.38
N GLU A 392 -15.37 35.09 14.89
CA GLU A 392 -14.21 35.36 14.03
C GLU A 392 -13.82 34.13 13.22
N VAL A 393 -13.98 32.91 13.75
CA VAL A 393 -13.78 31.67 12.99
C VAL A 393 -14.78 31.59 11.84
N LEU A 394 -16.04 31.96 12.08
CA LEU A 394 -17.06 32.02 11.03
C LEU A 394 -16.73 33.08 9.97
N THR A 395 -16.20 34.25 10.36
CA THR A 395 -15.70 35.25 9.39
C THR A 395 -14.52 34.72 8.58
N ALA A 396 -13.58 34.00 9.20
CA ALA A 396 -12.43 33.44 8.52
C ALA A 396 -12.88 32.36 7.50
N ILE A 397 -13.80 31.48 7.88
CA ILE A 397 -14.37 30.47 6.96
C ILE A 397 -15.04 31.13 5.76
N ARG A 398 -15.83 32.20 5.99
CA ARG A 398 -16.49 32.98 4.94
C ARG A 398 -15.49 33.57 3.94
N ASP A 399 -14.36 34.09 4.43
CA ASP A 399 -13.35 34.77 3.61
C ASP A 399 -12.40 33.82 2.86
N ILE A 400 -12.31 32.56 3.31
CA ILE A 400 -11.46 31.52 2.74
C ILE A 400 -12.20 30.71 1.67
N ILE A 401 -13.47 30.34 1.92
CA ILE A 401 -14.19 29.36 1.10
C ILE A 401 -15.17 30.08 0.15
N PRO A 402 -14.87 30.18 -1.15
CA PRO A 402 -15.81 30.75 -2.10
C PRO A 402 -16.97 29.78 -2.37
N VAL A 403 -18.16 30.33 -2.67
CA VAL A 403 -19.41 29.57 -2.87
C VAL A 403 -19.28 28.46 -3.92
N ASN A 404 -18.60 28.76 -5.03
CA ASN A 404 -18.38 27.79 -6.11
C ASN A 404 -17.52 26.60 -5.67
N ALA A 405 -16.52 26.82 -4.81
CA ALA A 405 -15.72 25.74 -4.23
C ALA A 405 -16.60 24.85 -3.35
N ALA A 406 -17.39 25.44 -2.45
CA ALA A 406 -18.30 24.69 -1.58
C ALA A 406 -19.30 23.83 -2.37
N VAL A 407 -19.92 24.40 -3.41
CA VAL A 407 -20.86 23.68 -4.29
C VAL A 407 -20.16 22.57 -5.07
N SER A 408 -18.97 22.80 -5.62
CA SER A 408 -18.24 21.77 -6.37
C SER A 408 -17.87 20.58 -5.50
N VAL A 409 -17.35 20.83 -4.29
CA VAL A 409 -17.00 19.78 -3.31
C VAL A 409 -18.24 19.03 -2.86
N TYR A 410 -19.35 19.74 -2.62
CA TYR A 410 -20.63 19.12 -2.31
C TYR A 410 -21.08 18.15 -3.42
N VAL A 411 -21.09 18.59 -4.68
CA VAL A 411 -21.50 17.73 -5.81
C VAL A 411 -20.57 16.53 -5.95
N THR A 412 -19.26 16.71 -5.87
CA THR A 412 -18.27 15.63 -5.95
C THR A 412 -18.47 14.57 -4.86
N SER A 413 -18.81 14.99 -3.64
CA SER A 413 -19.03 14.09 -2.50
C SER A 413 -20.44 13.48 -2.46
N LEU A 414 -21.45 14.18 -2.95
CA LEU A 414 -22.85 13.75 -2.92
C LEU A 414 -23.11 12.55 -3.84
N ILE A 415 -22.57 12.56 -5.07
CA ILE A 415 -22.92 11.55 -6.06
C ILE A 415 -22.48 10.12 -5.66
N PRO A 416 -21.27 9.89 -5.11
CA PRO A 416 -20.90 8.57 -4.59
C PRO A 416 -21.83 8.07 -3.48
N LEU A 417 -22.28 8.95 -2.58
CA LEU A 417 -23.24 8.61 -1.53
C LEU A 417 -24.59 8.18 -2.14
N ILE A 418 -25.08 8.88 -3.16
CA ILE A 418 -26.29 8.49 -3.88
C ILE A 418 -26.11 7.12 -4.56
N PHE A 419 -24.94 6.86 -5.17
CA PHE A 419 -24.65 5.58 -5.81
C PHE A 419 -24.64 4.42 -4.80
N LEU A 420 -24.04 4.62 -3.62
CA LEU A 420 -24.07 3.66 -2.50
C LEU A 420 -25.51 3.39 -2.04
N GLY A 421 -26.35 4.41 -1.95
CA GLY A 421 -27.76 4.26 -1.60
C GLY A 421 -28.54 3.46 -2.63
N ILE A 422 -28.30 3.69 -3.93
CA ILE A 422 -28.90 2.92 -5.02
C ILE A 422 -28.46 1.45 -4.98
N ILE A 423 -27.17 1.18 -4.71
CA ILE A 423 -26.67 -0.18 -4.52
C ILE A 423 -27.33 -0.83 -3.29
N GLY A 424 -27.38 -0.12 -2.16
CA GLY A 424 -28.01 -0.61 -0.94
C GLY A 424 -29.48 -0.98 -1.17
N PHE A 425 -30.25 -0.11 -1.82
CA PHE A 425 -31.63 -0.38 -2.17
C PHE A 425 -31.78 -1.48 -3.22
N SER A 426 -30.83 -1.63 -4.14
CA SER A 426 -30.79 -2.73 -5.12
C SER A 426 -30.59 -4.09 -4.44
N LEU A 427 -29.74 -4.17 -3.41
CA LEU A 427 -29.54 -5.37 -2.59
C LEU A 427 -30.80 -5.76 -1.81
N ILE A 428 -31.48 -4.77 -1.20
CA ILE A 428 -32.74 -4.99 -0.47
C ILE A 428 -33.84 -5.48 -1.42
N SER A 429 -34.03 -4.80 -2.55
CA SER A 429 -35.09 -5.09 -3.52
C SER A 429 -34.78 -6.27 -4.44
N ARG A 430 -33.56 -6.82 -4.38
CA ARG A 430 -33.06 -7.94 -5.19
C ARG A 430 -33.22 -7.71 -6.69
N ARG A 431 -33.24 -6.45 -7.11
CA ARG A 431 -33.32 -6.04 -8.52
C ARG A 431 -32.36 -4.88 -8.74
N ILE A 432 -31.74 -4.85 -9.91
CA ILE A 432 -30.89 -3.72 -10.30
C ILE A 432 -31.79 -2.51 -10.52
N MET A 433 -31.68 -1.52 -9.63
CA MET A 433 -32.51 -0.32 -9.65
C MET A 433 -31.96 0.78 -10.56
N ILE A 434 -30.74 0.62 -11.06
CA ILE A 434 -30.04 1.63 -11.85
C ILE A 434 -30.17 1.36 -13.35
N SER A 435 -30.72 2.33 -14.09
CA SER A 435 -30.74 2.31 -15.55
C SER A 435 -29.45 2.86 -16.12
N LYS A 436 -29.06 2.42 -17.33
CA LYS A 436 -27.86 2.96 -18.02
C LYS A 436 -27.90 4.48 -18.14
N LEU A 437 -29.07 5.05 -18.42
CA LEU A 437 -29.26 6.50 -18.52
C LEU A 437 -28.99 7.20 -17.18
N MET A 438 -29.48 6.64 -16.05
CA MET A 438 -29.23 7.20 -14.72
C MET A 438 -27.75 7.09 -14.34
N THR A 439 -27.08 5.97 -14.67
CA THR A 439 -25.63 5.82 -14.44
C THR A 439 -24.84 6.91 -15.19
N TRP A 440 -25.07 7.07 -16.49
CA TRP A 440 -24.35 8.07 -17.29
C TRP A 440 -24.69 9.51 -16.86
N GLY A 441 -25.94 9.77 -16.46
CA GLY A 441 -26.34 11.07 -15.91
C GLY A 441 -25.60 11.41 -14.62
N LEU A 442 -25.61 10.51 -13.64
CA LEU A 442 -24.90 10.71 -12.37
C LEU A 442 -23.39 10.81 -12.57
N LEU A 443 -22.81 9.97 -13.43
CA LEU A 443 -21.39 10.04 -13.77
C LEU A 443 -21.02 11.39 -14.39
N SER A 444 -21.86 11.92 -15.29
CA SER A 444 -21.62 13.23 -15.92
C SER A 444 -21.63 14.35 -14.89
N VAL A 445 -22.59 14.36 -13.98
CA VAL A 445 -22.67 15.36 -12.89
C VAL A 445 -21.48 15.24 -11.94
N TRP A 446 -21.07 14.01 -11.60
CA TRP A 446 -19.91 13.77 -10.74
C TRP A 446 -18.61 14.27 -11.37
N VAL A 447 -18.40 14.00 -12.66
CA VAL A 447 -17.24 14.50 -13.41
C VAL A 447 -17.23 16.02 -13.47
N LEU A 448 -18.39 16.68 -13.66
CA LEU A 448 -18.49 18.14 -13.59
C LEU A 448 -18.16 18.67 -12.19
N GLY A 449 -18.60 17.98 -11.14
CA GLY A 449 -18.21 18.27 -9.76
C GLY A 449 -16.69 18.22 -9.59
N ILE A 450 -16.05 17.13 -10.03
CA ILE A 450 -14.60 16.93 -9.95
C ILE A 450 -13.86 18.04 -10.70
N ILE A 451 -14.27 18.36 -11.93
CA ILE A 451 -13.67 19.45 -12.71
C ILE A 451 -13.78 20.76 -11.93
N GLY A 452 -14.95 21.05 -11.35
CA GLY A 452 -15.16 22.20 -10.49
C GLY A 452 -14.18 22.21 -9.31
N THR A 453 -14.08 21.11 -8.57
CA THR A 453 -13.19 20.97 -7.42
C THR A 453 -11.71 21.16 -7.80
N VAL A 454 -11.27 20.54 -8.91
CA VAL A 454 -9.90 20.64 -9.43
C VAL A 454 -9.56 22.07 -9.87
N ILE A 455 -10.54 22.87 -10.28
CA ILE A 455 -10.33 24.29 -10.61
C ILE A 455 -10.33 25.13 -9.33
N THR A 456 -11.33 24.97 -8.46
CA THR A 456 -11.57 25.89 -7.35
C THR A 456 -10.65 25.67 -6.17
N VAL A 457 -10.33 24.42 -5.82
CA VAL A 457 -9.50 24.13 -4.63
C VAL A 457 -8.07 24.67 -4.81
N PRO A 458 -7.38 24.43 -5.94
CA PRO A 458 -6.09 25.06 -6.20
C PRO A 458 -6.19 26.58 -6.31
N ALA A 459 -7.30 27.13 -6.81
CA ALA A 459 -7.51 28.58 -6.84
C ALA A 459 -7.55 29.18 -5.43
N VAL A 460 -8.24 28.54 -4.48
CA VAL A 460 -8.20 28.94 -3.06
C VAL A 460 -6.78 28.81 -2.50
N ALA A 461 -6.08 27.70 -2.77
CA ALA A 461 -4.70 27.53 -2.30
C ALA A 461 -3.75 28.61 -2.87
N MET A 462 -3.97 29.03 -4.12
CA MET A 462 -3.19 30.09 -4.75
C MET A 462 -3.33 31.44 -4.03
N GLU A 463 -4.45 31.71 -3.36
CA GLU A 463 -4.64 32.93 -2.54
C GLU A 463 -3.65 33.02 -1.37
N PHE A 464 -3.03 31.90 -0.97
CA PHE A 464 -2.10 31.81 0.15
C PHE A 464 -0.65 31.51 -0.26
N LYS A 465 -0.34 31.59 -1.57
CA LYS A 465 0.93 31.15 -2.14
C LYS A 465 2.15 31.91 -1.60
N SER A 466 2.04 33.23 -1.46
CA SER A 466 3.16 34.10 -1.12
C SER A 466 2.97 34.71 0.27
N GLU A 467 4.08 35.01 0.94
CA GLU A 467 4.08 35.73 2.22
C GLU A 467 4.70 37.12 2.06
N GLY A 468 4.07 38.10 2.69
CA GLY A 468 4.53 39.47 2.78
C GLY A 468 4.76 39.82 4.25
N VAL A 469 5.85 40.52 4.52
CA VAL A 469 6.20 40.98 5.87
C VAL A 469 6.48 42.47 5.82
N VAL A 470 5.78 43.22 6.67
CA VAL A 470 5.94 44.66 6.85
C VAL A 470 6.55 44.90 8.22
N LYS A 471 7.55 45.79 8.28
CA LYS A 471 8.21 46.17 9.52
C LYS A 471 8.00 47.66 9.75
N GLU A 472 7.47 48.01 10.91
CA GLU A 472 7.29 49.38 11.36
C GLU A 472 8.03 49.58 12.67
N VAL A 473 8.75 50.69 12.79
CA VAL A 473 9.52 51.03 13.98
C VAL A 473 8.92 52.28 14.58
N GLN A 474 8.56 52.20 15.85
CA GLN A 474 8.01 53.30 16.63
C GLN A 474 8.88 53.53 17.86
N TYR A 475 9.07 54.79 18.23
CA TYR A 475 9.82 55.19 19.42
C TYR A 475 8.88 55.77 20.47
N PHE A 476 9.15 55.47 21.73
CA PHE A 476 8.38 55.96 22.88
C PHE A 476 9.25 56.83 23.78
N ALA A 477 8.61 57.77 24.48
CA ALA A 477 9.30 58.65 25.41
C ALA A 477 9.72 57.87 26.68
N LEU A 478 10.88 58.22 27.23
CA LEU A 478 11.32 57.67 28.52
C LEU A 478 10.46 58.22 29.67
N PRO A 479 10.23 57.44 30.74
CA PRO A 479 9.61 57.95 31.97
C PRO A 479 10.39 59.12 32.57
N ALA A 480 9.71 60.01 33.30
CA ALA A 480 10.41 61.06 34.03
C ALA A 480 11.33 60.45 35.11
N LYS A 481 12.38 61.18 35.49
CA LYS A 481 13.41 60.68 36.42
C LYS A 481 12.78 60.28 37.77
N GLY A 482 12.85 59.00 38.11
CA GLY A 482 12.30 58.43 39.35
C GLY A 482 10.90 57.84 39.21
N GLU A 483 10.29 57.92 38.03
CA GLU A 483 9.03 57.26 37.72
C GLU A 483 9.30 55.93 36.98
N MET A 484 8.46 54.92 37.25
CA MET A 484 8.60 53.58 36.69
C MET A 484 7.70 53.43 35.46
N LEU A 485 8.20 52.81 34.40
CA LEU A 485 7.39 52.46 33.23
C LEU A 485 6.43 51.33 33.62
N ARG A 486 5.14 51.50 33.37
CA ARG A 486 4.15 50.42 33.50
C ARG A 486 3.71 49.98 32.11
N ILE A 487 3.89 48.69 31.83
CA ILE A 487 3.44 48.07 30.58
C ILE A 487 2.13 47.34 30.89
N ALA A 488 1.08 47.63 30.14
CA ALA A 488 -0.25 47.08 30.39
C ALA A 488 -0.91 46.51 29.14
N LEU A 489 -1.82 45.57 29.35
CA LEU A 489 -2.68 45.03 28.30
C LEU A 489 -4.03 45.74 28.33
N ASN A 490 -4.46 46.27 27.19
CA ASN A 490 -5.82 46.71 26.95
C ASN A 490 -6.59 45.56 26.29
N ASP A 491 -7.38 44.82 27.06
CA ASP A 491 -8.10 43.67 26.52
C ASP A 491 -9.35 44.08 25.74
N ILE A 492 -9.35 43.81 24.44
CA ILE A 492 -10.41 44.21 23.49
C ILE A 492 -11.31 43.04 23.03
N GLY A 493 -11.25 41.84 23.65
CA GLY A 493 -12.23 40.76 23.45
C GLY A 493 -11.68 39.33 23.60
N THR A 494 -12.50 38.29 23.34
CA THR A 494 -12.21 36.88 23.72
C THR A 494 -11.80 35.88 22.61
N SER A 495 -11.95 36.19 21.31
CA SER A 495 -11.53 35.31 20.17
C SER A 495 -10.03 34.94 20.06
N GLU A 496 -9.73 33.71 19.63
CA GLU A 496 -8.37 33.16 19.44
C GLU A 496 -7.76 33.41 18.04
N VAL A 497 -8.50 33.94 17.07
CA VAL A 497 -8.07 33.92 15.65
C VAL A 497 -7.06 35.03 15.29
N ARG A 498 -6.95 36.08 16.11
CA ARG A 498 -6.17 37.30 15.82
C ARG A 498 -5.16 37.62 16.92
N GLU A 499 -4.26 36.67 17.14
CA GLU A 499 -3.24 36.78 18.17
C GLU A 499 -2.18 37.84 17.85
N VAL A 500 -1.75 38.53 18.91
CA VAL A 500 -0.62 39.45 18.91
C VAL A 500 0.46 38.82 19.78
N ASN A 501 1.67 38.68 19.26
CA ASN A 501 2.81 38.20 20.04
C ASN A 501 3.65 39.39 20.47
N LEU A 502 3.77 39.63 21.77
CA LEU A 502 4.66 40.63 22.35
C LEU A 502 5.90 39.96 22.93
N THR A 503 7.09 40.42 22.54
CA THR A 503 8.36 40.07 23.17
C THR A 503 9.03 41.34 23.67
N ILE A 504 9.45 41.35 24.93
CA ILE A 504 10.16 42.48 25.53
C ILE A 504 11.63 42.10 25.71
N ARG A 505 12.55 42.99 25.33
CA ARG A 505 14.00 42.77 25.38
C ARG A 505 14.73 44.00 25.89
N GLY A 506 15.93 43.79 26.44
CA GLY A 506 16.85 44.87 26.78
C GLY A 506 17.69 45.31 25.58
N HIS A 507 18.08 46.59 25.52
CA HIS A 507 19.11 47.09 24.59
C HIS A 507 19.92 48.26 25.20
N ASP A 508 20.99 48.64 24.52
CA ASP A 508 21.99 49.62 24.97
C ASP A 508 21.66 51.08 24.63
N LYS A 509 20.63 51.35 23.82
CA LYS A 509 20.27 52.72 23.44
C LYS A 509 19.39 53.37 24.50
N GLU A 510 19.49 54.69 24.65
CA GLU A 510 18.64 55.50 25.55
C GLU A 510 17.26 55.83 24.96
N THR A 511 16.61 54.87 24.31
CA THR A 511 15.28 55.06 23.72
C THR A 511 14.44 53.81 23.93
N ILE A 512 13.14 53.95 24.15
CA ILE A 512 12.24 52.80 24.05
C ILE A 512 11.89 52.63 22.57
N GLU A 513 12.27 51.49 21.99
CA GLU A 513 12.08 51.17 20.58
C GLU A 513 11.11 50.00 20.45
N MET A 514 10.05 50.14 19.65
CA MET A 514 9.14 49.06 19.33
C MET A 514 9.24 48.74 17.85
N ILE A 515 9.50 47.47 17.54
CA ILE A 515 9.50 46.94 16.18
C ILE A 515 8.27 46.07 16.02
N GLN A 516 7.30 46.56 15.24
CA GLN A 516 6.14 45.79 14.80
C GLN A 516 6.48 45.08 13.50
N ARG A 517 6.27 43.76 13.48
CA ARG A 517 6.44 42.91 12.31
C ARG A 517 5.09 42.26 12.00
N THR A 518 4.44 42.75 10.97
CA THR A 518 3.18 42.18 10.49
C THR A 518 3.45 41.25 9.32
N SER A 519 2.91 40.04 9.37
CA SER A 519 2.95 39.10 8.25
C SER A 519 1.55 38.83 7.72
N ALA A 520 1.43 38.52 6.43
CA ALA A 520 0.20 38.07 5.81
C ALA A 520 0.50 37.23 4.56
N LYS A 521 -0.47 36.42 4.15
CA LYS A 521 -0.44 35.67 2.89
C LYS A 521 -1.15 36.44 1.77
N GLY A 522 -0.85 36.05 0.53
CA GLY A 522 -1.49 36.57 -0.66
C GLY A 522 -1.10 35.79 -1.92
N LYS A 523 -1.84 36.01 -3.00
CA LYS A 523 -1.56 35.35 -4.28
C LYS A 523 -0.21 35.74 -4.87
N SER A 524 0.16 37.01 -4.69
CA SER A 524 1.46 37.56 -5.04
C SER A 524 2.14 38.17 -3.81
N ARG A 525 3.47 38.34 -3.87
CA ARG A 525 4.21 39.03 -2.81
C ARG A 525 3.72 40.45 -2.57
N GLN A 526 3.34 41.17 -3.62
CA GLN A 526 2.85 42.55 -3.49
C GLN A 526 1.51 42.59 -2.75
N GLU A 527 0.58 41.73 -3.15
CA GLU A 527 -0.72 41.60 -2.47
C GLU A 527 -0.58 41.14 -1.03
N ALA A 528 0.35 40.21 -0.74
CA ALA A 528 0.64 39.79 0.62
C ALA A 528 1.19 40.94 1.49
N LEU A 529 2.02 41.84 0.91
CA LEU A 529 2.46 43.05 1.60
C LEU A 529 1.31 44.02 1.85
N ASP A 530 0.42 44.20 0.88
CA ASP A 530 -0.74 45.08 1.02
C ASP A 530 -1.73 44.53 2.08
N ASN A 531 -1.92 43.20 2.15
CA ASN A 531 -2.67 42.53 3.20
C ASN A 531 -2.05 42.73 4.59
N ALA A 532 -0.71 42.67 4.70
CA ALA A 532 0.00 42.92 5.95
C ALA A 532 -0.11 44.39 6.39
N ARG A 533 -0.07 45.36 5.46
CA ARG A 533 -0.26 46.80 5.77
C ARG A 533 -1.68 47.13 6.19
N ALA A 534 -2.66 46.33 5.81
CA ALA A 534 -4.05 46.58 6.16
C ALA A 534 -4.37 46.29 7.64
N VAL A 535 -3.50 45.56 8.33
CA VAL A 535 -3.63 45.27 9.77
C VAL A 535 -3.56 46.57 10.57
N ARG A 536 -4.55 46.78 11.44
CA ARG A 536 -4.61 47.93 12.33
C ARG A 536 -4.35 47.50 13.77
N TYR A 537 -3.32 48.06 14.36
CA TYR A 537 -2.95 47.85 15.75
C TYR A 537 -2.67 49.19 16.44
N GLN A 538 -3.18 49.38 17.65
CA GLN A 538 -2.95 50.60 18.42
C GLN A 538 -2.06 50.31 19.64
N THR A 539 -1.08 51.18 19.84
CA THR A 539 -0.26 51.24 21.06
C THR A 539 -0.37 52.66 21.60
N LYS A 540 -0.74 52.82 22.87
CA LYS A 540 -0.93 54.13 23.49
C LYS A 540 0.06 54.34 24.62
N GLN A 541 0.68 55.51 24.66
CA GLN A 541 1.52 55.94 25.78
C GLN A 541 0.87 57.15 26.47
N GLU A 542 0.47 56.98 27.73
CA GLU A 542 -0.09 58.03 28.58
C GLU A 542 0.82 58.24 29.80
N GLY A 543 1.70 59.23 29.74
CA GLY A 543 2.76 59.41 30.75
C GLY A 543 3.70 58.19 30.77
N ASN A 544 3.69 57.45 31.88
CA ASN A 544 4.52 56.25 32.08
C ASN A 544 3.75 54.94 31.83
N LEU A 545 2.50 55.01 31.41
CA LEU A 545 1.71 53.84 31.04
C LEU A 545 1.86 53.60 29.54
N LEU A 546 2.41 52.45 29.16
CA LEU A 546 2.46 51.96 27.79
C LEU A 546 1.48 50.80 27.64
N SER A 547 0.36 51.04 26.94
CA SER A 547 -0.70 50.05 26.76
C SER A 547 -0.71 49.45 25.35
N PHE A 548 -0.84 48.13 25.33
CA PHE A 548 -0.90 47.28 24.14
C PHE A 548 -2.30 46.70 24.01
N ASP A 549 -2.93 46.80 22.85
CA ASP A 549 -4.18 46.08 22.61
C ASP A 549 -3.91 44.56 22.59
N SER A 550 -4.85 43.76 23.12
CA SER A 550 -4.71 42.30 23.14
C SER A 550 -4.78 41.66 21.75
N LYS A 551 -5.30 42.38 20.74
CA LYS A 551 -5.53 41.88 19.37
C LYS A 551 -5.32 42.97 18.33
N PHE A 552 -5.17 42.56 17.08
CA PHE A 552 -5.22 43.46 15.93
C PHE A 552 -6.58 43.41 15.23
N THR A 553 -6.91 44.46 14.48
CA THR A 553 -8.18 44.57 13.75
C THR A 553 -7.95 44.68 12.24
N LEU A 554 -8.93 44.23 11.45
CA LEU A 554 -8.94 44.36 10.00
C LEU A 554 -10.02 45.36 9.55
N PRO A 555 -9.80 46.16 8.50
CA PRO A 555 -10.85 47.01 7.90
C PRO A 555 -12.07 46.19 7.43
N GLU A 556 -13.25 46.82 7.44
CA GLU A 556 -14.44 46.27 6.78
C GLU A 556 -14.12 46.01 5.30
N ASN A 557 -14.22 44.75 4.86
CA ASN A 557 -13.86 44.21 3.53
C ASN A 557 -12.42 43.76 3.31
N GLN A 558 -11.56 43.77 4.33
CA GLN A 558 -10.25 43.14 4.22
C GLN A 558 -10.37 41.64 4.59
N PRO A 559 -10.09 40.70 3.68
CA PRO A 559 -10.28 39.29 3.98
C PRO A 559 -9.19 38.77 4.93
N PHE A 560 -9.53 37.76 5.73
CA PHE A 560 -8.52 37.01 6.46
C PHE A 560 -7.59 36.25 5.50
N ARG A 561 -6.29 36.45 5.68
CA ARG A 561 -5.19 35.91 4.89
C ARG A 561 -4.03 35.49 5.80
N VAL A 562 -4.35 34.84 6.92
CA VAL A 562 -3.38 34.39 7.92
C VAL A 562 -2.49 35.58 8.36
N GLN A 563 -3.13 36.71 8.66
CA GLN A 563 -2.41 37.85 9.19
C GLN A 563 -1.90 37.54 10.60
N SER A 564 -0.66 37.92 10.91
CA SER A 564 -0.09 37.82 12.25
C SER A 564 0.67 39.11 12.59
N LEU A 565 0.74 39.44 13.88
CA LEU A 565 1.46 40.60 14.38
C LEU A 565 2.43 40.19 15.49
N ASP A 566 3.73 40.31 15.21
CA ASP A 566 4.80 40.13 16.19
C ASP A 566 5.39 41.48 16.58
N ILE A 567 5.42 41.78 17.87
CA ILE A 567 5.90 43.04 18.43
C ILE A 567 7.13 42.75 19.27
N ASN A 568 8.25 43.39 18.95
CA ASN A 568 9.44 43.40 19.80
C ASN A 568 9.59 44.78 20.45
N LEU A 569 9.42 44.85 21.77
CA LEU A 569 9.63 46.06 22.56
C LEU A 569 11.03 46.02 23.18
N TYR A 570 11.88 46.99 22.84
CA TYR A 570 13.23 47.14 23.36
C TYR A 570 13.26 48.24 24.43
N LEU A 571 13.63 47.85 25.65
CA LEU A 571 13.78 48.73 26.80
C LEU A 571 15.26 48.95 27.11
N PRO A 572 15.71 50.19 27.39
CA PRO A 572 17.09 50.47 27.78
C PRO A 572 17.53 49.62 28.99
N TYR A 573 18.78 49.16 29.00
CA TYR A 573 19.35 48.46 30.16
C TYR A 573 19.29 49.33 31.42
N HIS A 574 19.10 48.67 32.57
CA HIS A 574 18.97 49.29 33.89
C HIS A 574 17.76 50.23 34.06
N MET A 575 16.79 50.14 33.15
CA MET A 575 15.49 50.76 33.34
C MET A 575 14.58 49.81 34.12
N ASP A 576 14.03 50.31 35.21
CA ASP A 576 13.07 49.57 36.01
C ASP A 576 11.64 49.75 35.46
N PHE A 577 10.89 48.67 35.39
CA PHE A 577 9.54 48.65 34.86
C PHE A 577 8.64 47.62 35.56
N GLU A 578 7.32 47.82 35.41
CA GLU A 578 6.27 46.92 35.89
C GLU A 578 5.50 46.35 34.70
N MET A 579 5.14 45.07 34.77
CA MET A 579 4.32 44.39 33.77
C MET A 579 2.98 43.99 34.39
N ASP A 580 1.89 44.41 33.76
CA ASP A 580 0.55 43.95 34.12
C ASP A 580 0.44 42.42 33.96
N PRO A 581 -0.11 41.67 34.94
CA PRO A 581 -0.35 40.23 34.81
C PRO A 581 -1.11 39.82 33.55
N ALA A 582 -2.04 40.66 33.07
CA ALA A 582 -2.81 40.37 31.87
C ALA A 582 -1.93 40.26 30.61
N LEU A 583 -0.74 40.89 30.59
CA LEU A 583 0.22 40.75 29.49
C LEU A 583 0.60 39.30 29.22
N GLY A 584 0.49 38.40 30.20
CA GLY A 584 0.73 36.97 30.03
C GLY A 584 -0.01 36.33 28.85
N ASN A 585 -1.14 36.90 28.43
CA ASN A 585 -1.93 36.42 27.30
C ASN A 585 -1.26 36.66 25.94
N ILE A 586 -0.43 37.69 25.81
CA ILE A 586 0.27 38.03 24.56
C ILE A 586 1.80 37.97 24.69
N LEU A 587 2.33 37.87 25.91
CA LEU A 587 3.75 37.93 26.20
C LEU A 587 4.44 36.59 25.92
N ASN A 588 5.17 36.52 24.81
CA ASN A 588 5.91 35.33 24.38
C ASN A 588 7.42 35.54 24.54
N ALA A 589 8.15 34.45 24.78
CA ALA A 589 9.62 34.40 24.81
C ALA A 589 10.33 35.49 25.65
N THR A 590 9.66 36.09 26.63
CA THR A 590 10.22 37.14 27.51
C THR A 590 10.53 36.58 28.90
N LEU A 591 9.57 35.87 29.52
CA LEU A 591 9.72 35.37 30.89
C LEU A 591 10.47 34.04 30.95
N TYR A 592 9.98 33.02 30.22
CA TYR A 592 10.51 31.65 30.29
C TYR A 592 12.01 31.52 29.95
N PRO A 593 12.56 32.18 28.91
CA PRO A 593 14.00 32.13 28.63
C PRO A 593 14.86 32.72 29.75
N ASN A 594 14.29 33.59 30.57
CA ASN A 594 14.93 34.21 31.73
C ASN A 594 14.58 33.52 33.06
N GLY A 595 13.95 32.33 33.01
CA GLY A 595 13.62 31.54 34.19
C GLY A 595 12.38 31.98 34.97
N TYR A 596 11.54 32.85 34.39
CA TYR A 596 10.32 33.36 35.03
C TYR A 596 9.04 32.78 34.40
N ARG A 597 7.96 32.76 35.18
CA ARG A 597 6.62 32.30 34.77
C ARG A 597 5.62 33.46 34.79
N VAL A 598 4.54 33.35 34.02
CA VAL A 598 3.47 34.37 33.95
C VAL A 598 2.89 34.72 35.33
N GLY A 599 2.73 33.73 36.22
CA GLY A 599 2.24 33.96 37.59
C GLY A 599 3.17 34.82 38.46
N GLN A 600 4.39 35.14 38.02
CA GLN A 600 5.32 36.02 38.74
C GLN A 600 5.21 37.48 38.27
N LEU A 601 4.35 37.81 37.30
CA LEU A 601 4.14 39.19 36.87
C LEU A 601 3.48 40.05 37.97
N GLU A 602 2.59 39.46 38.76
CA GLU A 602 1.79 40.18 39.74
C GLU A 602 2.64 40.80 40.86
N GLY A 603 2.57 42.14 40.94
CA GLY A 603 3.19 42.91 42.01
C GLY A 603 4.73 42.94 41.98
N ASN A 604 5.36 42.52 40.87
CA ASN A 604 6.82 42.48 40.75
C ASN A 604 7.40 43.55 39.81
N PHE A 605 8.58 44.06 40.18
CA PHE A 605 9.37 45.02 39.42
C PHE A 605 10.51 44.31 38.68
N TRP A 606 10.81 44.81 37.48
CA TRP A 606 11.69 44.16 36.53
C TRP A 606 12.73 45.14 35.99
N THR A 607 13.89 44.64 35.59
CA THR A 607 14.93 45.42 34.93
C THR A 607 15.67 44.53 33.95
N PHE A 608 16.16 45.09 32.84
CA PHE A 608 17.02 44.37 31.91
C PHE A 608 18.49 44.70 32.17
N ASN A 609 19.33 43.69 32.23
CA ASN A 609 20.79 43.83 32.19
C ASN A 609 21.35 43.12 30.93
N GLN A 610 22.66 43.09 30.79
CA GLN A 610 23.33 42.39 29.68
C GLN A 610 23.13 40.86 29.71
N GLU A 611 22.75 40.29 30.87
CA GLU A 611 22.52 38.85 31.06
C GLU A 611 21.06 38.44 30.77
N GLY A 612 20.12 39.39 30.74
CA GLY A 612 18.71 39.14 30.48
C GLY A 612 17.76 39.96 31.34
N LEU A 613 16.54 39.45 31.49
CA LEU A 613 15.53 40.00 32.39
C LEU A 613 15.87 39.62 33.84
N ARG A 614 15.78 40.58 34.77
CA ARG A 614 15.95 40.35 36.20
C ARG A 614 14.79 40.92 36.99
N CYS A 615 14.24 40.13 37.90
CA CYS A 615 13.25 40.59 38.86
C CYS A 615 13.93 41.28 40.07
N LEU A 616 13.46 42.47 40.45
CA LEU A 616 14.01 43.28 41.53
C LEU A 616 13.32 43.08 42.87
N SER A 617 12.03 42.73 42.86
CA SER A 617 11.19 42.57 44.05
C SER A 617 10.85 41.11 44.37
N CYS A 618 11.26 40.19 43.51
CA CYS A 618 11.07 38.77 43.78
C CYS A 618 11.83 38.43 45.08
N PRO A 619 11.19 37.75 46.04
CA PRO A 619 11.85 37.36 47.29
C PRO A 619 13.14 36.59 46.97
N ASP A 620 14.25 36.98 47.63
CA ASP A 620 15.60 36.46 47.41
C ASP A 620 15.60 34.92 47.28
N GLN A 621 15.79 34.43 46.07
CA GLN A 621 16.17 33.04 45.80
C GLN A 621 17.65 32.95 45.42
N HIS A 622 18.51 33.59 46.21
CA HIS A 622 19.96 33.39 46.16
C HIS A 622 20.45 32.79 47.47
N GLY A 623 20.38 31.47 47.51
CA GLY A 623 20.85 30.67 48.64
C GLY A 623 20.21 29.28 48.67
N ILE A 624 20.41 28.46 47.64
CA ILE A 624 20.22 27.01 47.78
C ILE A 624 21.43 26.32 47.16
N ALA A 625 22.47 26.19 47.98
CA ALA A 625 23.25 24.96 47.93
C ALA A 625 22.32 23.82 48.36
N ALA A 626 22.23 22.82 47.49
CA ALA A 626 21.73 21.46 47.72
C ALA A 626 21.02 21.20 49.07
N GLU A 627 19.73 21.51 49.14
CA GLU A 627 18.77 20.73 49.92
C GLU A 627 17.56 20.44 49.03
N ALA A 628 17.17 19.17 49.01
CA ALA A 628 16.19 18.60 48.09
C ALA A 628 14.87 19.37 48.13
N LYS A 629 14.47 19.97 47.00
CA LYS A 629 13.12 20.51 46.81
C LYS A 629 12.14 19.34 46.70
N GLU A 630 10.99 19.45 47.37
CA GLU A 630 9.84 18.57 47.15
C GLU A 630 9.54 18.47 45.65
N GLY A 631 9.37 17.24 45.15
CA GLY A 631 9.13 16.98 43.73
C GLY A 631 10.38 16.96 42.83
N GLU A 632 11.59 16.95 43.41
CA GLU A 632 12.85 16.81 42.66
C GLU A 632 13.69 15.64 43.19
N ARG A 633 14.10 14.73 42.31
CA ARG A 633 15.02 13.63 42.61
C ARG A 633 16.27 13.74 41.75
N VAL A 634 17.43 13.72 42.39
CA VAL A 634 18.73 13.74 41.71
C VAL A 634 19.42 12.40 41.93
N PHE A 635 19.84 11.76 40.84
CA PHE A 635 20.61 10.54 40.81
C PHE A 635 22.01 10.85 40.29
N SER A 636 23.03 10.23 40.88
CA SER A 636 24.43 10.33 40.44
C SER A 636 24.93 8.91 40.13
N PRO A 637 24.51 8.33 39.00
CA PRO A 637 24.82 6.95 38.67
C PRO A 637 26.26 6.78 38.17
N GLU A 638 26.66 5.52 37.96
CA GLU A 638 27.83 5.21 37.13
C GLU A 638 27.63 5.72 35.69
N GLU A 639 28.73 5.97 34.99
CA GLU A 639 28.71 6.46 33.61
C GLU A 639 27.99 5.50 32.66
N PHE A 640 27.15 6.06 31.79
CA PHE A 640 26.36 5.32 30.83
C PHE A 640 26.48 5.96 29.44
N SER A 641 26.44 5.12 28.40
CA SER A 641 26.64 5.52 27.01
C SER A 641 25.41 5.26 26.13
N PHE A 642 24.45 4.47 26.62
CA PHE A 642 23.21 4.16 25.94
C PHE A 642 22.04 4.67 26.76
N VAL A 643 21.06 5.33 26.12
CA VAL A 643 19.89 5.88 26.81
C VAL A 643 18.63 5.39 26.12
N THR A 644 17.71 4.78 26.87
CA THR A 644 16.41 4.34 26.39
C THR A 644 15.32 4.97 27.27
N ILE A 645 14.41 5.74 26.65
CA ILE A 645 13.32 6.42 27.35
C ILE A 645 12.00 6.05 26.67
N SER A 646 11.04 5.58 27.47
CA SER A 646 9.72 5.16 26.98
C SER A 646 8.63 5.81 27.83
N GLY A 647 7.80 6.66 27.20
CA GLY A 647 6.67 7.30 27.85
C GLY A 647 6.44 8.76 27.45
N MET A 648 6.06 9.58 28.44
CA MET A 648 5.72 10.99 28.26
C MET A 648 6.60 11.87 29.14
N TYR A 649 7.59 12.53 28.54
CA TYR A 649 8.63 13.26 29.25
C TYR A 649 9.09 14.51 28.49
N ASP A 650 9.49 15.55 29.23
CA ASP A 650 10.27 16.67 28.71
C ASP A 650 11.75 16.41 29.06
N VAL A 651 12.56 16.05 28.06
CA VAL A 651 13.93 15.55 28.25
C VAL A 651 14.96 16.57 27.77
N THR A 652 15.95 16.87 28.59
CA THR A 652 17.11 17.70 28.24
C THR A 652 18.39 16.88 28.40
N PHE A 653 19.19 16.80 27.35
CA PHE A 653 20.50 16.16 27.37
C PHE A 653 21.62 17.19 27.51
N ARG A 654 22.65 16.88 28.30
CA ARG A 654 23.87 17.67 28.46
C ARG A 654 25.09 16.76 28.58
N GLU A 655 26.26 17.29 28.26
CA GLU A 655 27.53 16.61 28.52
C GLU A 655 28.06 16.92 29.93
N GLY A 656 28.76 15.96 30.52
CA GLY A 656 29.50 16.13 31.77
C GLY A 656 29.28 14.96 32.74
N PRO A 657 29.61 15.12 34.03
CA PRO A 657 29.55 14.02 34.99
C PRO A 657 28.17 13.35 35.02
N ALA A 658 28.15 12.03 35.13
CA ALA A 658 26.92 11.24 35.14
C ALA A 658 25.94 11.74 36.20
N LYS A 659 24.85 12.37 35.74
CA LYS A 659 23.84 12.99 36.58
C LYS A 659 22.49 12.89 35.91
N ILE A 660 21.49 12.44 36.66
CA ILE A 660 20.11 12.40 36.20
C ILE A 660 19.26 13.16 37.20
N GLN A 661 18.53 14.16 36.74
CA GLN A 661 17.67 14.97 37.58
C GLN A 661 16.24 14.87 37.04
N VAL A 662 15.33 14.48 37.93
CA VAL A 662 13.93 14.20 37.62
C VAL A 662 13.09 15.15 38.44
N LYS A 663 12.15 15.83 37.79
CA LYS A 663 11.28 16.80 38.45
C LYS A 663 9.83 16.60 38.02
N GLY A 664 8.94 16.53 39.00
CA GLY A 664 7.52 16.24 38.81
C GLY A 664 6.75 16.24 40.13
N ARG A 665 5.44 16.02 40.09
CA ARG A 665 4.66 15.88 41.33
C ARG A 665 5.04 14.60 42.05
N GLU A 666 4.97 14.61 43.37
CA GLU A 666 5.45 13.50 44.20
C GLU A 666 4.71 12.18 43.93
N GLU A 667 3.42 12.24 43.62
CA GLU A 667 2.59 11.09 43.21
C GLU A 667 3.04 10.47 41.87
N ASP A 668 3.46 11.31 40.91
CA ASP A 668 3.97 10.88 39.61
C ASP A 668 5.40 10.29 39.77
N LEU A 669 6.21 10.83 40.68
CA LEU A 669 7.54 10.32 40.99
C LEU A 669 7.54 9.00 41.77
N GLN A 670 6.44 8.62 42.43
CA GLN A 670 6.33 7.33 43.13
C GLN A 670 6.38 6.13 42.16
N HIS A 671 5.93 6.32 40.91
CA HIS A 671 5.89 5.29 39.88
C HIS A 671 7.03 5.42 38.85
N PHE A 672 7.95 6.36 39.07
CA PHE A 672 9.12 6.54 38.22
C PHE A 672 10.17 5.48 38.55
N GLU A 673 10.36 4.52 37.64
CA GLU A 673 11.45 3.55 37.70
C GLU A 673 12.60 3.96 36.76
N LEU A 674 13.82 3.87 37.28
CA LEU A 674 15.05 4.06 36.52
C LEU A 674 15.98 2.88 36.80
N LYS A 675 16.50 2.28 35.72
CA LYS A 675 17.43 1.15 35.80
C LYS A 675 18.67 1.48 34.99
N ILE A 676 19.84 1.14 35.52
CA ILE A 676 21.10 1.23 34.79
C ILE A 676 21.75 -0.13 34.81
N GLU A 677 21.89 -0.71 33.62
CA GLU A 677 22.50 -2.03 33.43
C GLU A 677 23.42 -1.97 32.21
N ASN A 678 24.64 -2.48 32.32
CA ASN A 678 25.60 -2.56 31.21
C ASN A 678 25.83 -1.22 30.47
N LYS A 679 26.04 -0.12 31.20
CA LYS A 679 26.16 1.26 30.65
C LYS A 679 24.93 1.75 29.88
N ARG A 680 23.76 1.11 30.05
CA ARG A 680 22.49 1.55 29.48
C ARG A 680 21.58 2.09 30.57
N LEU A 681 21.13 3.32 30.40
CA LEU A 681 20.07 3.95 31.16
C LEU A 681 18.71 3.58 30.56
N LEU A 682 17.83 2.98 31.37
CA LEU A 682 16.46 2.63 31.01
C LEU A 682 15.47 3.40 31.88
N ILE A 683 14.58 4.15 31.24
CA ILE A 683 13.48 4.89 31.88
C ILE A 683 12.17 4.44 31.23
N GLU A 684 11.30 3.78 31.99
CA GLU A 684 10.01 3.28 31.52
C GLU A 684 8.89 3.78 32.44
N ASN A 685 7.81 4.32 31.87
CA ASN A 685 6.65 4.73 32.64
C ASN A 685 5.60 3.61 32.72
N GLN A 686 5.20 3.18 33.91
CA GLN A 686 4.09 2.23 34.12
C GLN A 686 2.74 2.89 34.45
N SER A 687 2.67 4.23 34.51
CA SER A 687 1.46 4.96 34.90
C SER A 687 0.62 5.38 33.69
N SER A 688 -0.57 4.79 33.57
CA SER A 688 -1.55 5.02 32.50
C SER A 688 -2.52 6.19 32.76
N GLY A 689 -2.28 7.06 33.76
CA GLY A 689 -3.36 7.91 34.31
C GLY A 689 -3.14 9.42 34.40
N SER A 690 -1.92 9.93 34.21
CA SER A 690 -1.60 11.32 34.55
C SER A 690 -1.07 12.09 33.34
N ASN A 691 -1.68 13.24 33.05
CA ASN A 691 -1.36 14.13 31.92
C ASN A 691 -0.27 15.16 32.28
N ASP A 692 0.38 15.00 33.43
CA ASP A 692 1.34 15.97 33.97
C ASP A 692 2.76 15.68 33.49
N LYS A 693 3.49 16.77 33.18
CA LYS A 693 4.81 16.72 32.56
C LYS A 693 5.90 16.40 33.59
N ILE A 694 6.58 15.27 33.42
CA ILE A 694 7.82 14.96 34.14
C ILE A 694 9.00 15.53 33.34
N GLU A 695 9.79 16.40 33.97
CA GLU A 695 11.00 16.99 33.41
C GLU A 695 12.21 16.10 33.76
N LEU A 696 12.99 15.73 32.74
CA LEU A 696 14.22 14.93 32.86
C LEU A 696 15.42 15.75 32.37
N LEU A 697 16.47 15.84 33.19
CA LEU A 697 17.80 16.29 32.79
C LEU A 697 18.75 15.10 32.87
N ILE A 698 19.31 14.70 31.72
CA ILE A 698 20.22 13.57 31.60
C ILE A 698 21.61 14.09 31.19
N GLN A 699 22.60 13.76 32.00
CA GLN A 699 24.00 14.16 31.80
C GLN A 699 24.90 12.94 31.91
N SER A 700 25.83 12.77 30.97
CA SER A 700 26.86 11.74 30.98
C SER A 700 28.08 12.21 30.19
N PRO A 701 29.31 11.71 30.48
CA PRO A 701 30.51 12.17 29.78
C PRO A 701 30.52 11.81 28.29
N GLU A 702 29.86 10.70 27.92
CA GLU A 702 29.81 10.20 26.55
C GLU A 702 28.49 9.47 26.33
N ILE A 703 27.72 9.88 25.31
CA ILE A 703 26.47 9.21 24.90
C ILE A 703 26.60 8.84 23.44
N VAL A 704 26.51 7.52 23.16
CA VAL A 704 26.69 6.93 21.84
C VAL A 704 25.35 6.61 21.19
N ALA A 705 24.33 6.24 21.96
CA ALA A 705 23.00 5.97 21.41
C ALA A 705 21.84 6.41 22.31
N ILE A 706 20.78 6.88 21.68
CA ILE A 706 19.55 7.37 22.32
C ILE A 706 18.33 6.77 21.60
N ASP A 707 17.55 5.98 22.31
CA ASP A 707 16.30 5.39 21.84
C ASP A 707 15.12 6.03 22.60
N LEU A 708 14.21 6.67 21.88
CA LEU A 708 13.07 7.38 22.45
C LEU A 708 11.76 6.82 21.87
N SER A 709 10.82 6.43 22.75
CA SER A 709 9.49 5.96 22.34
C SER A 709 8.36 6.62 23.13
N GLY A 710 7.32 7.12 22.43
CA GLY A 710 6.13 7.69 23.05
C GLY A 710 5.83 9.14 22.64
N ARG A 711 5.56 10.02 23.61
CA ARG A 711 5.24 11.44 23.36
C ARG A 711 6.14 12.33 24.19
N MET A 712 7.18 12.90 23.58
CA MET A 712 8.22 13.62 24.31
C MET A 712 8.57 14.96 23.68
N TYR A 713 9.07 15.88 24.50
CA TYR A 713 9.77 17.07 24.03
C TYR A 713 11.25 16.93 24.41
N VAL A 714 12.15 17.01 23.44
CA VAL A 714 13.57 16.69 23.63
C VAL A 714 14.44 17.88 23.27
N LYS A 715 15.42 18.21 24.11
CA LYS A 715 16.34 19.32 23.89
C LYS A 715 17.81 18.89 24.03
N PHE A 716 18.63 19.29 23.07
CA PHE A 716 20.09 19.25 23.14
C PHE A 716 20.64 20.65 22.96
N HIS A 717 21.57 21.06 23.83
CA HIS A 717 22.22 22.35 23.75
C HIS A 717 23.73 22.13 23.72
N GLU A 718 24.39 22.59 22.64
CA GLU A 718 25.83 22.44 22.41
C GLU A 718 26.33 21.02 22.75
N PHE A 719 25.78 20.01 22.09
CA PHE A 719 26.09 18.61 22.33
C PHE A 719 27.16 18.13 21.35
N HIS A 720 28.27 17.57 21.83
CA HIS A 720 29.49 17.28 21.06
C HIS A 720 29.89 15.77 21.03
N PRO A 721 28.98 14.82 20.75
CA PRO A 721 29.36 13.41 20.68
C PRO A 721 30.18 13.13 19.41
N GLU A 722 31.18 12.25 19.48
CA GLU A 722 31.93 11.81 18.29
C GLU A 722 30.99 11.04 17.34
N VAL A 723 30.28 10.03 17.88
CA VAL A 723 29.28 9.23 17.18
C VAL A 723 27.98 9.22 17.97
N LEU A 724 26.85 9.48 17.29
CA LEU A 724 25.52 9.41 17.88
C LEU A 724 24.56 8.62 17.00
N HIS A 725 23.94 7.59 17.58
CA HIS A 725 22.82 6.86 17.02
C HIS A 725 21.53 7.24 17.74
N MET A 726 20.58 7.83 17.03
CA MET A 726 19.34 8.32 17.63
C MET A 726 18.13 7.74 16.92
N ASN A 727 17.27 7.04 17.68
CA ASN A 727 16.00 6.52 17.20
C ASN A 727 14.83 7.20 17.94
N MET A 728 13.86 7.69 17.18
CA MET A 728 12.67 8.38 17.69
C MET A 728 11.41 7.75 17.12
N GLU A 729 10.59 7.15 17.99
CA GLU A 729 9.34 6.48 17.61
C GLU A 729 8.14 7.07 18.35
N GLY A 730 7.14 7.56 17.60
CA GLY A 730 5.90 8.07 18.16
C GLY A 730 5.63 9.54 17.80
N ALA A 731 5.32 10.37 18.79
CA ALA A 731 5.00 11.79 18.64
C ALA A 731 6.01 12.64 19.43
N ILE A 732 7.24 12.71 18.94
CA ILE A 732 8.35 13.35 19.62
C ILE A 732 8.71 14.66 18.90
N ASN A 733 8.87 15.75 19.66
CA ASN A 733 9.38 17.01 19.14
C ASN A 733 10.79 17.25 19.70
N CYS A 734 11.80 17.32 18.83
CA CYS A 734 13.20 17.44 19.19
C CYS A 734 13.82 18.74 18.67
N GLU A 735 14.43 19.53 19.56
CA GLU A 735 15.26 20.68 19.20
C GLU A 735 16.70 20.41 19.60
N ALA A 736 17.60 20.34 18.62
CA ALA A 736 18.96 19.91 18.83
C ALA A 736 19.99 20.89 18.23
N GLU A 737 20.98 21.25 19.04
CA GLU A 737 22.22 21.88 18.58
C GLU A 737 23.38 20.93 18.85
N MET A 738 23.93 20.33 17.78
CA MET A 738 24.88 19.20 17.85
C MET A 738 26.09 19.38 16.94
N PHE A 739 27.21 18.80 17.37
CA PHE A 739 28.48 18.79 16.66
C PHE A 739 29.09 17.39 16.72
N ASN A 740 29.12 16.66 15.61
CA ASN A 740 29.49 15.23 15.62
C ASN A 740 30.18 14.78 14.33
N GLU A 741 30.98 13.73 14.41
CA GLU A 741 31.61 13.11 13.24
C GLU A 741 30.58 12.24 12.50
N LEU A 742 29.81 11.43 13.24
CA LEU A 742 28.76 10.59 12.68
C LEU A 742 27.44 10.74 13.43
N LEU A 743 26.40 11.19 12.72
CA LEU A 743 25.03 11.23 13.21
C LEU A 743 24.15 10.24 12.42
N ASN A 744 23.67 9.21 13.09
CA ASN A 744 22.63 8.32 12.55
C ASN A 744 21.31 8.67 13.22
N LEU A 745 20.34 9.10 12.44
CA LEU A 745 19.06 9.59 12.93
C LEU A 745 17.92 8.85 12.24
N LYS A 746 17.06 8.23 13.03
CA LYS A 746 15.85 7.55 12.56
C LYS A 746 14.61 8.10 13.24
N LEU A 747 13.62 8.53 12.46
CA LEU A 747 12.34 9.01 12.96
C LEU A 747 11.20 8.20 12.36
N SER A 748 10.28 7.74 13.20
CA SER A 748 9.06 7.05 12.78
C SER A 748 7.81 7.58 13.52
N GLY A 749 6.64 7.38 12.91
CA GLY A 749 5.36 7.85 13.44
C GLY A 749 5.00 9.26 12.97
N ALA A 750 4.94 10.21 13.92
CA ALA A 750 4.60 11.62 13.72
C ALA A 750 5.56 12.52 14.51
N SER A 751 6.86 12.26 14.39
CA SER A 751 7.91 12.98 15.13
C SER A 751 8.48 14.15 14.31
N GLU A 752 8.86 15.24 14.97
CA GLU A 752 9.50 16.41 14.37
C GLU A 752 10.87 16.66 14.99
N MET A 753 11.87 17.00 14.17
CA MET A 753 13.19 17.41 14.65
C MET A 753 13.70 18.68 13.96
N LYS A 754 14.19 19.63 14.75
CA LYS A 754 14.97 20.79 14.29
C LYS A 754 16.41 20.61 14.71
N LEU A 755 17.32 20.53 13.74
CA LEU A 755 18.73 20.28 13.96
C LEU A 755 19.58 21.46 13.50
N LYS A 756 20.47 21.92 14.39
CA LYS A 756 21.46 22.97 14.17
C LYS A 756 22.85 22.48 14.53
N GLY A 757 23.88 23.12 14.00
CA GLY A 757 25.28 22.85 14.34
C GLY A 757 26.10 22.46 13.11
N ARG A 758 26.91 21.40 13.18
CA ARG A 758 27.65 20.86 12.01
C ARG A 758 28.03 19.40 12.23
N GLY A 759 28.28 18.64 11.16
CA GLY A 759 28.89 17.32 11.28
C GLY A 759 29.63 16.87 10.03
N GLU A 760 30.23 15.68 10.07
CA GLU A 760 30.93 15.11 8.90
C GLU A 760 29.97 14.19 8.12
N VAL A 761 29.42 13.16 8.76
CA VAL A 761 28.50 12.20 8.16
C VAL A 761 27.14 12.24 8.83
N PHE A 762 26.10 12.56 8.05
CA PHE A 762 24.72 12.60 8.50
C PHE A 762 23.84 11.58 7.76
N ASN A 763 23.45 10.53 8.47
CA ASN A 763 22.54 9.49 7.97
C ASN A 763 21.15 9.73 8.56
N LEU A 764 20.17 9.92 7.70
CA LEU A 764 18.81 10.25 8.05
C LEU A 764 17.85 9.21 7.46
N GLU A 765 17.07 8.56 8.31
CA GLU A 765 15.94 7.70 7.94
C GLU A 765 14.64 8.29 8.51
N VAL A 766 13.68 8.61 7.63
CA VAL A 766 12.38 9.17 8.02
C VAL A 766 11.28 8.26 7.53
N ASP A 767 10.41 7.83 8.45
CA ASP A 767 9.25 6.99 8.18
C ASP A 767 7.95 7.63 8.72
N GLY A 768 6.82 7.26 8.12
CA GLY A 768 5.49 7.75 8.48
C GLY A 768 5.24 9.20 8.05
N ALA A 769 4.74 10.01 9.00
CA ALA A 769 4.44 11.44 8.84
C ALA A 769 5.48 12.34 9.54
N SER A 770 6.69 11.82 9.75
CA SER A 770 7.74 12.51 10.51
C SER A 770 8.43 13.61 9.68
N GLN A 771 8.98 14.63 10.34
CA GLN A 771 9.60 15.79 9.69
C GLN A 771 10.96 16.13 10.31
N VAL A 772 11.96 16.42 9.47
CA VAL A 772 13.27 16.92 9.90
C VAL A 772 13.61 18.24 9.21
N ASP A 773 13.98 19.25 9.99
CA ASP A 773 14.55 20.51 9.53
C ASP A 773 16.01 20.66 10.01
N ALA A 774 16.94 20.29 9.13
CA ALA A 774 18.39 20.35 9.33
C ALA A 774 19.07 21.32 8.35
N PHE A 775 18.37 22.39 7.92
CA PHE A 775 18.95 23.41 7.05
C PHE A 775 20.03 24.27 7.70
N ASP A 776 20.09 24.26 9.03
CA ASP A 776 21.09 24.98 9.84
C ASP A 776 22.16 24.02 10.40
N TYR A 777 22.28 22.84 9.80
CA TYR A 777 23.26 21.81 10.15
C TYR A 777 23.99 21.34 8.88
N PRO A 778 25.03 22.06 8.42
CA PRO A 778 25.89 21.61 7.34
C PRO A 778 26.65 20.32 7.69
N ALA A 779 26.62 19.35 6.78
CA ALA A 779 27.45 18.15 6.85
C ALA A 779 28.15 17.82 5.52
N GLU A 780 29.32 17.18 5.57
CA GLU A 780 30.11 16.79 4.39
C GLU A 780 29.38 15.75 3.55
N VAL A 781 28.98 14.64 4.19
CA VAL A 781 28.24 13.54 3.56
C VAL A 781 26.86 13.42 4.18
N VAL A 782 25.83 13.52 3.35
CA VAL A 782 24.43 13.38 3.78
C VAL A 782 23.76 12.23 3.04
N ASN A 783 23.24 11.26 3.80
CA ASN A 783 22.45 10.15 3.28
C ASN A 783 21.02 10.27 3.80
N VAL A 784 20.04 10.43 2.91
CA VAL A 784 18.63 10.58 3.26
C VAL A 784 17.81 9.41 2.70
N GLN A 785 17.07 8.75 3.59
CA GLN A 785 16.07 7.74 3.25
C GLN A 785 14.71 8.17 3.78
N ASN A 786 13.80 8.58 2.88
CA ASN A 786 12.41 8.89 3.24
C ASN A 786 11.47 7.78 2.76
N MET A 787 10.77 7.15 3.71
CA MET A 787 9.72 6.17 3.49
C MET A 787 8.36 6.81 3.84
N GLY A 788 7.38 6.69 2.94
CA GLY A 788 6.05 7.28 3.16
C GLY A 788 5.97 8.79 2.91
N MET A 789 5.30 9.52 3.82
CA MET A 789 4.93 10.94 3.67
C MET A 789 5.87 11.91 4.41
N GLY A 790 6.97 11.39 4.99
CA GLY A 790 7.90 12.19 5.78
C GLY A 790 8.65 13.23 4.97
N LYS A 791 8.96 14.37 5.59
CA LYS A 791 9.64 15.52 4.95
C LYS A 791 11.00 15.78 5.57
N SER A 792 12.02 15.94 4.73
CA SER A 792 13.39 16.15 5.18
C SER A 792 13.99 17.38 4.53
N LYS A 793 14.51 18.31 5.33
CA LYS A 793 15.32 19.44 4.87
C LYS A 793 16.74 19.24 5.39
N VAL A 794 17.74 19.17 4.50
CA VAL A 794 19.12 18.86 4.88
C VAL A 794 20.13 19.85 4.27
N TYR A 795 21.34 19.94 4.80
CA TYR A 795 22.43 20.72 4.21
C TYR A 795 23.62 19.80 3.95
N ALA A 796 23.93 19.55 2.67
CA ALA A 796 25.09 18.76 2.24
C ALA A 796 26.20 19.63 1.61
N GLN A 797 27.46 19.37 1.95
CA GLN A 797 28.63 20.12 1.44
C GLN A 797 29.38 19.38 0.33
N GLU A 798 29.55 18.06 0.42
CA GLU A 798 30.32 17.27 -0.56
C GLU A 798 29.46 16.21 -1.26
N VAL A 799 28.78 15.35 -0.49
CA VAL A 799 28.03 14.21 -1.03
C VAL A 799 26.59 14.22 -0.50
N LEU A 800 25.63 14.05 -1.41
CA LEU A 800 24.23 13.91 -1.07
C LEU A 800 23.62 12.68 -1.76
N ASN A 801 23.26 11.68 -0.96
CA ASN A 801 22.54 10.50 -1.44
C ASN A 801 21.09 10.57 -0.97
N ILE A 802 20.14 10.51 -1.90
CA ILE A 802 18.70 10.57 -1.62
C ILE A 802 18.05 9.29 -2.13
N SER A 803 17.38 8.58 -1.22
CA SER A 803 16.48 7.47 -1.51
C SER A 803 15.09 7.81 -0.97
N SER A 804 14.16 8.18 -1.85
CA SER A 804 12.81 8.58 -1.42
C SER A 804 11.75 7.90 -2.27
N SER A 805 10.60 7.58 -1.66
CA SER A 805 9.39 7.16 -2.37
C SER A 805 8.76 8.30 -3.18
N TYR A 806 9.04 9.56 -2.82
CA TYR A 806 8.53 10.77 -3.50
C TYR A 806 9.64 11.83 -3.62
N ALA A 807 9.89 12.34 -4.82
CA ALA A 807 10.98 13.30 -5.08
C ALA A 807 10.82 14.65 -4.34
N ASP A 808 9.58 15.11 -4.12
CA ASP A 808 9.29 16.42 -3.50
C ASP A 808 9.46 16.45 -1.96
N ASN A 809 9.74 15.30 -1.34
CA ASN A 809 9.77 15.17 0.12
C ASN A 809 11.14 15.46 0.74
N VAL A 810 12.19 15.64 -0.07
CA VAL A 810 13.53 16.00 0.39
C VAL A 810 13.95 17.32 -0.22
N SER A 811 14.19 18.33 0.62
CA SER A 811 14.77 19.61 0.23
C SER A 811 16.21 19.68 0.75
N TYR A 812 17.13 20.25 -0.02
CA TYR A 812 18.51 20.40 0.43
C TYR A 812 19.08 21.79 0.18
N LYS A 813 20.04 22.19 1.03
CA LYS A 813 20.93 23.34 0.88
C LYS A 813 22.37 22.86 0.64
N GLY A 814 23.21 23.78 0.14
CA GLY A 814 24.63 23.54 -0.12
C GLY A 814 24.93 23.37 -1.61
N SER A 815 26.17 23.00 -1.93
CA SER A 815 26.64 22.77 -3.30
C SER A 815 27.49 21.49 -3.35
N PRO A 816 26.88 20.32 -3.06
CA PRO A 816 27.59 19.05 -3.06
C PRO A 816 28.15 18.72 -4.45
N GLU A 817 29.35 18.15 -4.49
CA GLU A 817 30.00 17.70 -5.72
C GLU A 817 29.26 16.50 -6.34
N PHE A 818 28.68 15.64 -5.51
CA PHE A 818 27.99 14.43 -5.94
C PHE A 818 26.58 14.35 -5.37
N VAL A 819 25.58 14.29 -6.26
CA VAL A 819 24.17 14.06 -5.89
C VAL A 819 23.68 12.78 -6.55
N GLN A 820 23.38 11.74 -5.74
CA GLN A 820 22.78 10.50 -6.21
C GLN A 820 21.34 10.40 -5.72
N GLN A 821 20.38 10.51 -6.64
CA GLN A 821 18.96 10.36 -6.34
C GLN A 821 18.45 9.02 -6.90
N LYS A 822 17.98 8.14 -6.02
CA LYS A 822 17.27 6.91 -6.38
C LYS A 822 15.80 7.07 -6.03
N GLU A 823 14.97 7.16 -7.06
CA GLU A 823 13.51 7.11 -6.88
C GLU A 823 13.09 5.64 -6.77
N ASN A 824 12.63 5.24 -5.59
CA ASN A 824 12.09 3.90 -5.39
C ASN A 824 10.62 3.90 -5.86
N TRP A 825 10.40 3.80 -7.16
CA TRP A 825 9.08 3.51 -7.72
C TRP A 825 8.72 2.05 -7.37
N LYS A 826 7.75 1.86 -6.49
CA LYS A 826 7.02 0.60 -6.31
C LYS A 826 5.53 0.87 -6.24
#